data_AF-A0A6P4IUP3-F1
#
_entry.id   AF-A0A6P4IUP3-F1
#
_cell.length_a   1.000
_cell.length_b   1.000
_cell.length_c   1.000
_cell.angle_alpha   90.00
_cell.angle_beta   90.00
_cell.angle_gamma   90.00
#
_symmetry.space_group_name_H-M   'P 1'
#
loop_
_entity.id
_entity.type
_entity.pdbx_description
1 polymer ?
#
loop_
_entity_poly.entity_id
_entity_poly.type
_entity_poly.pdbx_seq_one_letter_code
_entity_poly.pdbx_strand_id
1 'polypeptide(L)'
;MAQRIKHRGPDDDGFFQNEDVSMGFRRLSIIDLANGHQPMFGDNDTDVLTFNGEIYNYKDLQKELIEAGQEFDTDCDSEVLIRGYEAWGPKKLLSKLRGMFAFAIYDSKKHQVFGARDHFGIKPMYYYDDGKNFMWGSEIKAFLANPNFKKEINTKLLPVHLSFEFIPSAETMFKNVYKVMPGQYFIYKDGKTTTDTFYKYNYDHIDDSQTIDGDAKKIEGLVDDSVKVHMASDVPLGSFLSSGVDSSYVLNEAAKIKPMQSFSLGFNGSKYSELSWSTKFAKEIGQKNTATTIDGDDYFDFLPTMMYYMDEPLSNPSAPQLYYLSHSARKDLIVSLSGEGADEFFGGYNTYLEAFTFEKYQKMVPKFVRTALGKMASMFPRFHGRRFLMRGAEPLYERYYRVNYVFDQHDRDRVLKDKSLNFDTVDKEVAAFAQTMPTKTRITFDKDGNPITKAAFRKAASSQVPKVVADKEKLGFPSPIAQWIKEPKYHAKIEEAFHSDIAKKFFNVDELDYILKEHMEDRIIMLSGEIQDDMANAVIAQLLFLDAQDSDKDIYLYINSPGGVITSGMAIYDTMNFIHADVQTIVMGMAASMASVLASSGAKGKRFALPHSQIMIHQPSGGAQGQQTEIEIAAKEILRARKMINELLAENSGQPLERVNRDTERDNYLTADEAVDYGLIDGIMKNSSDKK
;
A
#
# COMPACT_ATOMS: atom_id res chain seq x y z
N MET A 1 -29.62 5.21 -15.13
CA MET A 1 -28.46 5.09 -14.20
C MET A 1 -27.81 3.71 -14.29
N ALA A 2 -28.51 2.62 -13.97
CA ALA A 2 -27.99 1.24 -13.89
C ALA A 2 -27.04 0.76 -15.03
N GLN A 3 -27.23 1.20 -16.28
CA GLN A 3 -26.34 0.85 -17.39
C GLN A 3 -24.85 1.24 -17.16
N ARG A 4 -24.58 2.33 -16.43
CA ARG A 4 -23.20 2.77 -16.14
C ARG A 4 -22.45 1.88 -15.14
N ILE A 5 -23.15 0.96 -14.47
CA ILE A 5 -22.59 0.02 -13.49
C ILE A 5 -22.74 -1.44 -13.93
N LYS A 6 -22.96 -1.71 -15.23
CA LYS A 6 -23.10 -3.08 -15.76
C LYS A 6 -21.87 -3.96 -15.50
N HIS A 7 -20.67 -3.39 -15.34
CA HIS A 7 -19.47 -4.15 -14.93
C HIS A 7 -19.58 -4.79 -13.54
N ARG A 8 -20.46 -4.28 -12.65
CA ARG A 8 -20.73 -4.90 -11.33
C ARG A 8 -21.66 -6.10 -11.40
N GLY A 9 -22.49 -6.16 -12.44
CA GLY A 9 -23.57 -7.13 -12.59
C GLY A 9 -23.91 -7.28 -14.06
N PRO A 10 -23.16 -8.13 -14.79
CA PRO A 10 -23.26 -8.23 -16.24
C PRO A 10 -24.37 -9.17 -16.71
N ASP A 11 -24.86 -10.05 -15.83
CA ASP A 11 -25.66 -11.23 -16.16
C ASP A 11 -27.13 -10.88 -16.39
N ASP A 12 -27.70 -9.99 -15.57
CA ASP A 12 -29.13 -9.64 -15.57
C ASP A 12 -29.38 -8.17 -15.17
N ASP A 13 -30.56 -7.64 -15.53
CA ASP A 13 -31.09 -6.37 -15.05
C ASP A 13 -32.60 -6.40 -14.77
N GLY A 14 -33.00 -5.68 -13.73
CA GLY A 14 -34.39 -5.49 -13.34
C GLY A 14 -34.65 -4.03 -12.96
N PHE A 15 -35.91 -3.61 -13.08
CA PHE A 15 -36.33 -2.22 -12.87
C PHE A 15 -37.70 -2.17 -12.18
N PHE A 16 -37.87 -1.19 -11.30
CA PHE A 16 -39.16 -0.85 -10.69
C PHE A 16 -39.38 0.66 -10.80
N GLN A 17 -40.59 1.07 -11.15
CA GLN A 17 -40.96 2.48 -11.25
C GLN A 17 -42.44 2.68 -10.88
N ASN A 18 -42.70 3.72 -10.10
CA ASN A 18 -44.04 4.26 -9.85
C ASN A 18 -44.00 5.79 -9.96
N GLU A 19 -44.96 6.50 -9.35
CA GLU A 19 -45.01 7.97 -9.37
C GLU A 19 -43.97 8.64 -8.44
N ASP A 20 -43.56 7.95 -7.37
CA ASP A 20 -42.64 8.46 -6.34
C ASP A 20 -41.16 8.14 -6.63
N VAL A 21 -40.87 6.97 -7.21
CA VAL A 21 -39.51 6.41 -7.26
C VAL A 21 -39.21 5.67 -8.56
N SER A 22 -37.92 5.55 -8.88
CA SER A 22 -37.42 4.70 -9.96
C SER A 22 -36.14 3.97 -9.51
N MET A 23 -36.22 2.65 -9.45
CA MET A 23 -35.16 1.75 -9.00
C MET A 23 -34.67 0.89 -10.18
N GLY A 24 -33.38 0.52 -10.18
CA GLY A 24 -32.81 -0.29 -11.24
C GLY A 24 -31.57 -1.03 -10.77
N PHE A 25 -31.51 -2.33 -11.07
CA PHE A 25 -30.53 -3.26 -10.55
C PHE A 25 -29.59 -3.80 -11.64
N ARG A 26 -28.50 -4.44 -11.21
CA ARG A 26 -27.53 -5.14 -12.06
C ARG A 26 -27.02 -6.36 -11.30
N ARG A 27 -27.36 -7.57 -11.75
CA ARG A 27 -27.03 -8.82 -11.06
C ARG A 27 -25.71 -9.40 -11.56
N LEU A 28 -24.86 -9.81 -10.62
CA LEU A 28 -23.88 -10.88 -10.81
C LEU A 28 -24.46 -12.08 -10.06
N SER A 29 -24.75 -13.17 -10.74
CA SER A 29 -25.47 -14.30 -10.14
C SER A 29 -24.50 -15.23 -9.42
N ILE A 30 -24.57 -15.28 -8.08
CA ILE A 30 -23.61 -16.02 -7.22
C ILE A 30 -24.31 -17.13 -6.40
N ILE A 31 -25.50 -16.86 -5.88
CA ILE A 31 -26.39 -17.79 -5.17
C ILE A 31 -27.75 -17.80 -5.88
N ASP A 32 -28.40 -18.97 -5.96
CA ASP A 32 -29.73 -19.21 -6.53
C ASP A 32 -29.89 -18.50 -7.89
N LEU A 33 -29.12 -18.99 -8.86
CA LEU A 33 -28.96 -18.37 -10.18
C LEU A 33 -30.30 -18.15 -10.90
N ALA A 34 -31.32 -18.97 -10.61
CA ALA A 34 -32.64 -18.89 -11.22
C ALA A 34 -33.55 -17.82 -10.61
N ASN A 35 -33.67 -17.75 -9.27
CA ASN A 35 -34.77 -17.01 -8.64
C ASN A 35 -34.37 -15.66 -8.04
N GLY A 36 -33.08 -15.41 -7.81
CA GLY A 36 -32.57 -14.16 -7.18
C GLY A 36 -32.61 -12.89 -8.04
N HIS A 37 -33.62 -12.73 -8.89
CA HIS A 37 -33.86 -11.50 -9.64
C HIS A 37 -34.22 -10.34 -8.69
N GLN A 38 -33.83 -9.12 -9.05
CA GLN A 38 -34.14 -7.92 -8.28
C GLN A 38 -34.37 -6.72 -9.23
N PRO A 39 -35.20 -5.71 -8.88
CA PRO A 39 -35.81 -5.47 -7.57
C PRO A 39 -36.75 -6.58 -7.07
N MET A 40 -36.62 -6.92 -5.78
CA MET A 40 -37.38 -7.98 -5.12
C MET A 40 -38.52 -7.35 -4.31
N PHE A 41 -39.70 -7.97 -4.32
CA PHE A 41 -40.91 -7.43 -3.69
C PHE A 41 -41.18 -8.09 -2.34
N GLY A 42 -41.76 -7.32 -1.41
CA GLY A 42 -42.27 -7.80 -0.13
C GLY A 42 -43.77 -8.12 -0.21
N ASP A 43 -44.41 -8.30 0.95
CA ASP A 43 -45.81 -8.67 1.01
C ASP A 43 -46.71 -7.65 0.30
N ASN A 44 -47.55 -8.15 -0.62
CA ASN A 44 -48.51 -7.36 -1.41
C ASN A 44 -47.86 -6.29 -2.31
N ASP A 45 -46.61 -6.49 -2.76
CA ASP A 45 -45.83 -5.55 -3.60
C ASP A 45 -45.58 -4.17 -2.95
N THR A 46 -45.69 -4.08 -1.62
CA THR A 46 -45.69 -2.78 -0.93
C THR A 46 -44.31 -2.26 -0.53
N ASP A 47 -43.37 -3.17 -0.23
CA ASP A 47 -41.96 -2.85 -0.03
C ASP A 47 -41.15 -3.42 -1.21
N VAL A 48 -40.08 -2.74 -1.63
CA VAL A 48 -39.27 -3.11 -2.82
C VAL A 48 -37.77 -3.00 -2.51
N LEU A 49 -37.04 -4.11 -2.58
CA LEU A 49 -35.62 -4.26 -2.24
C LEU A 49 -34.70 -4.20 -3.47
N THR A 50 -33.54 -3.59 -3.29
CA THR A 50 -32.34 -3.80 -4.12
C THR A 50 -31.11 -4.00 -3.23
N PHE A 51 -30.28 -5.00 -3.52
CA PHE A 51 -29.20 -5.49 -2.65
C PHE A 51 -27.97 -5.94 -3.44
N ASN A 52 -26.81 -5.38 -3.08
CA ASN A 52 -25.48 -5.78 -3.54
C ASN A 52 -24.71 -6.24 -2.29
N GLY A 53 -24.61 -7.55 -2.08
CA GLY A 53 -24.11 -8.15 -0.84
C GLY A 53 -24.01 -9.66 -0.89
N GLU A 54 -23.73 -10.26 0.28
CA GLU A 54 -23.91 -11.68 0.63
C GLU A 54 -24.26 -11.71 2.13
N ILE A 55 -25.38 -12.33 2.52
CA ILE A 55 -25.81 -12.50 3.92
C ILE A 55 -25.47 -13.92 4.39
N TYR A 56 -24.27 -14.08 4.93
CA TYR A 56 -23.69 -15.36 5.34
C TYR A 56 -24.51 -16.18 6.36
N ASN A 57 -25.37 -15.54 7.17
CA ASN A 57 -26.26 -16.23 8.11
C ASN A 57 -27.73 -16.33 7.64
N TYR A 58 -28.01 -16.17 6.34
CA TYR A 58 -29.39 -16.10 5.85
C TYR A 58 -30.25 -17.31 6.24
N LYS A 59 -29.71 -18.54 6.24
CA LYS A 59 -30.49 -19.74 6.59
C LYS A 59 -30.94 -19.77 8.05
N ASP A 60 -30.17 -19.19 8.97
CA ASP A 60 -30.59 -19.01 10.37
C ASP A 60 -31.70 -17.96 10.48
N LEU A 61 -31.58 -16.85 9.74
CA LEU A 61 -32.56 -15.76 9.72
C LEU A 61 -33.88 -16.17 9.05
N GLN A 62 -33.80 -16.89 7.93
CA GLN A 62 -34.93 -17.50 7.22
C GLN A 62 -35.71 -18.42 8.16
N LYS A 63 -35.01 -19.27 8.92
CA LYS A 63 -35.63 -20.11 9.95
C LYS A 63 -36.33 -19.28 11.04
N GLU A 64 -35.68 -18.27 11.61
CA GLU A 64 -36.32 -17.39 12.60
C GLU A 64 -37.55 -16.64 12.04
N LEU A 65 -37.54 -16.30 10.75
CA LEU A 65 -38.65 -15.62 10.07
C LEU A 65 -39.81 -16.58 9.78
N ILE A 66 -39.54 -17.82 9.37
CA ILE A 66 -40.55 -18.88 9.22
C ILE A 66 -41.17 -19.23 10.59
N GLU A 67 -40.37 -19.33 11.65
CA GLU A 67 -40.87 -19.49 13.03
C GLU A 67 -41.70 -18.28 13.52
N ALA A 68 -41.49 -17.10 12.94
CA ALA A 68 -42.31 -15.90 13.15
C ALA A 68 -43.52 -15.78 12.20
N GLY A 69 -43.75 -16.75 11.30
CA GLY A 69 -44.89 -16.77 10.39
C GLY A 69 -44.71 -16.01 9.07
N GLN A 70 -43.47 -15.84 8.60
CA GLN A 70 -43.17 -15.35 7.25
C GLN A 70 -43.10 -16.50 6.25
N GLU A 71 -43.65 -16.28 5.06
CA GLU A 71 -43.48 -17.16 3.90
C GLU A 71 -42.27 -16.70 3.06
N PHE A 72 -41.72 -17.60 2.24
CA PHE A 72 -40.53 -17.35 1.41
C PHE A 72 -40.76 -17.89 0.00
N ASP A 73 -40.43 -17.08 -1.01
CA ASP A 73 -40.58 -17.42 -2.43
C ASP A 73 -39.28 -17.99 -3.05
N THR A 74 -38.13 -17.79 -2.39
CA THR A 74 -36.79 -18.18 -2.88
C THR A 74 -35.91 -18.81 -1.78
N ASP A 75 -34.77 -19.42 -2.17
CA ASP A 75 -33.66 -19.74 -1.23
C ASP A 75 -32.52 -18.70 -1.34
N CYS A 76 -32.85 -17.48 -1.78
CA CYS A 76 -31.90 -16.37 -1.91
C CYS A 76 -31.60 -15.73 -0.56
N ASP A 77 -30.32 -15.43 -0.33
CA ASP A 77 -29.87 -14.69 0.85
C ASP A 77 -30.52 -13.30 0.98
N SER A 78 -30.85 -12.68 -0.15
CA SER A 78 -31.48 -11.36 -0.22
C SER A 78 -32.90 -11.32 0.36
N GLU A 79 -33.66 -12.41 0.35
CA GLU A 79 -35.08 -12.37 0.77
C GLU A 79 -35.22 -12.13 2.28
N VAL A 80 -34.27 -12.59 3.10
CA VAL A 80 -34.29 -12.34 4.56
C VAL A 80 -34.17 -10.85 4.90
N LEU A 81 -33.72 -10.01 3.95
CA LEU A 81 -33.65 -8.56 4.12
C LEU A 81 -35.03 -7.90 4.04
N ILE A 82 -35.89 -8.33 3.12
CA ILE A 82 -37.22 -7.74 2.97
C ILE A 82 -38.20 -8.32 4.00
N ARG A 83 -38.28 -9.66 4.13
CA ARG A 83 -39.07 -10.32 5.18
C ARG A 83 -38.64 -9.88 6.59
N GLY A 84 -37.33 -9.70 6.80
CA GLY A 84 -36.80 -9.20 8.08
C GLY A 84 -37.04 -7.70 8.32
N TYR A 85 -37.19 -6.88 7.26
CA TYR A 85 -37.62 -5.49 7.39
C TYR A 85 -39.10 -5.42 7.76
N GLU A 86 -39.94 -6.25 7.14
CA GLU A 86 -41.38 -6.34 7.40
C GLU A 86 -41.68 -6.89 8.80
N ALA A 87 -41.08 -8.02 9.18
CA ALA A 87 -41.34 -8.70 10.45
C ALA A 87 -40.67 -8.05 11.68
N TRP A 88 -39.49 -7.44 11.54
CA TRP A 88 -38.72 -6.92 12.68
C TRP A 88 -38.45 -5.41 12.64
N GLY A 89 -38.60 -4.77 11.48
CA GLY A 89 -38.21 -3.38 11.28
C GLY A 89 -36.70 -3.15 11.16
N PRO A 90 -36.29 -2.01 10.59
CA PRO A 90 -34.93 -1.78 10.10
C PRO A 90 -33.83 -1.94 11.16
N LYS A 91 -34.03 -1.40 12.37
CA LYS A 91 -33.01 -1.48 13.43
C LYS A 91 -32.80 -2.91 13.94
N LYS A 92 -33.85 -3.74 13.99
CA LYS A 92 -33.74 -5.10 14.51
C LYS A 92 -33.20 -6.06 13.44
N LEU A 93 -33.60 -5.87 12.17
CA LEU A 93 -32.95 -6.50 11.01
C LEU A 93 -31.44 -6.27 11.03
N LEU A 94 -30.99 -5.02 11.04
CA LEU A 94 -29.57 -4.67 10.98
C LEU A 94 -28.76 -5.28 12.15
N SER A 95 -29.36 -5.44 13.34
CA SER A 95 -28.72 -6.08 14.50
C SER A 95 -28.50 -7.60 14.36
N LYS A 96 -28.98 -8.22 13.27
CA LYS A 96 -28.95 -9.68 13.03
C LYS A 96 -28.11 -10.10 11.82
N LEU A 97 -27.73 -9.18 10.94
CA LEU A 97 -27.04 -9.52 9.68
C LEU A 97 -25.56 -9.84 9.90
N ARG A 98 -25.12 -11.04 9.48
CA ARG A 98 -23.71 -11.37 9.26
C ARG A 98 -23.48 -11.38 7.76
N GLY A 99 -22.80 -10.38 7.21
CA GLY A 99 -22.62 -10.25 5.77
C GLY A 99 -21.84 -9.03 5.33
N MET A 100 -21.45 -9.01 4.06
CA MET A 100 -21.06 -7.78 3.33
C MET A 100 -22.27 -7.28 2.56
N PHE A 101 -22.65 -6.01 2.66
CA PHE A 101 -23.93 -5.56 2.09
C PHE A 101 -24.02 -4.05 1.86
N ALA A 102 -24.66 -3.69 0.74
CA ALA A 102 -25.25 -2.40 0.48
C ALA A 102 -26.65 -2.64 -0.09
N PHE A 103 -27.70 -2.20 0.61
CA PHE A 103 -29.08 -2.39 0.16
C PHE A 103 -29.95 -1.16 0.36
N ALA A 104 -31.02 -1.07 -0.42
CA ALA A 104 -32.08 -0.08 -0.26
C ALA A 104 -33.46 -0.74 -0.43
N ILE A 105 -34.37 -0.40 0.47
CA ILE A 105 -35.79 -0.75 0.44
C ILE A 105 -36.59 0.54 0.21
N TYR A 106 -37.38 0.58 -0.85
CA TYR A 106 -38.48 1.54 -0.97
C TYR A 106 -39.71 0.99 -0.24
N ASP A 107 -40.34 1.82 0.58
CA ASP A 107 -41.47 1.45 1.42
C ASP A 107 -42.64 2.35 1.06
N SER A 108 -43.58 1.80 0.27
CA SER A 108 -44.68 2.59 -0.30
C SER A 108 -45.70 3.01 0.76
N LYS A 109 -45.92 2.19 1.78
CA LYS A 109 -46.80 2.49 2.93
C LYS A 109 -46.33 3.72 3.71
N LYS A 110 -45.01 3.96 3.77
CA LYS A 110 -44.39 5.08 4.49
C LYS A 110 -43.86 6.18 3.55
N HIS A 111 -43.92 6.00 2.23
CA HIS A 111 -43.29 6.85 1.21
C HIS A 111 -41.83 7.24 1.58
N GLN A 112 -40.97 6.23 1.78
CA GLN A 112 -39.58 6.43 2.16
C GLN A 112 -38.62 5.49 1.44
N VAL A 113 -37.36 5.89 1.30
CA VAL A 113 -36.26 4.98 0.96
C VAL A 113 -35.39 4.79 2.20
N PHE A 114 -35.34 3.56 2.71
CA PHE A 114 -34.39 3.12 3.73
C PHE A 114 -33.21 2.45 3.04
N GLY A 115 -31.97 2.78 3.40
CA GLY A 115 -30.80 2.13 2.83
C GLY A 115 -29.65 1.97 3.83
N ALA A 116 -28.92 0.87 3.76
CA ALA A 116 -27.92 0.50 4.76
C ALA A 116 -26.66 -0.12 4.13
N ARG A 117 -25.52 0.10 4.79
CA ARG A 117 -24.20 -0.40 4.39
C ARG A 117 -23.56 -1.19 5.55
N ASP A 118 -22.84 -2.26 5.22
CA ASP A 118 -22.26 -3.17 6.19
C ASP A 118 -21.25 -2.54 7.18
N HIS A 119 -20.97 -3.32 8.23
CA HIS A 119 -20.09 -3.04 9.36
C HIS A 119 -18.76 -2.37 8.99
N PHE A 120 -18.11 -2.86 7.92
CA PHE A 120 -16.79 -2.41 7.45
C PHE A 120 -16.88 -1.51 6.22
N GLY A 121 -18.03 -1.49 5.54
CA GLY A 121 -18.24 -0.83 4.27
C GLY A 121 -17.72 -1.62 3.06
N ILE A 122 -17.61 -2.94 3.16
CA ILE A 122 -17.06 -3.83 2.11
C ILE A 122 -17.80 -3.61 0.78
N LYS A 123 -19.13 -3.52 0.81
CA LYS A 123 -19.90 -3.14 -0.38
C LYS A 123 -20.05 -1.62 -0.45
N PRO A 124 -19.80 -0.95 -1.59
CA PRO A 124 -19.89 0.50 -1.69
C PRO A 124 -21.35 0.97 -1.83
N MET A 125 -21.65 2.11 -1.21
CA MET A 125 -22.95 2.79 -1.30
C MET A 125 -22.79 4.31 -1.15
N TYR A 126 -23.40 5.04 -2.09
CA TYR A 126 -23.43 6.50 -2.15
C TYR A 126 -24.85 7.00 -2.32
N TYR A 127 -25.12 8.24 -1.87
CA TYR A 127 -26.33 8.98 -2.21
C TYR A 127 -26.01 10.41 -2.66
N TYR A 128 -26.90 11.00 -3.45
CA TYR A 128 -26.92 12.40 -3.85
C TYR A 128 -28.17 13.05 -3.27
N ASP A 129 -28.01 14.20 -2.61
CA ASP A 129 -29.13 15.01 -2.11
C ASP A 129 -28.82 16.51 -2.28
N ASP A 130 -29.49 17.17 -3.23
CA ASP A 130 -29.40 18.63 -3.42
C ASP A 130 -30.58 19.41 -2.82
N GLY A 131 -31.36 18.78 -1.92
CA GLY A 131 -32.59 19.34 -1.34
C GLY A 131 -33.75 19.43 -2.34
N LYS A 132 -33.61 18.83 -3.53
CA LYS A 132 -34.64 18.76 -4.59
C LYS A 132 -34.67 17.41 -5.30
N ASN A 133 -33.51 16.78 -5.48
CA ASN A 133 -33.33 15.50 -6.14
C ASN A 133 -32.58 14.57 -5.20
N PHE A 134 -33.16 13.40 -4.94
CA PHE A 134 -32.49 12.31 -4.23
C PHE A 134 -32.13 11.18 -5.21
N MET A 135 -30.92 10.62 -5.07
CA MET A 135 -30.47 9.45 -5.83
C MET A 135 -29.57 8.58 -4.94
N TRP A 136 -29.51 7.27 -5.18
CA TRP A 136 -28.54 6.39 -4.53
C TRP A 136 -28.00 5.33 -5.50
N GLY A 137 -26.89 4.69 -5.14
CA GLY A 137 -26.28 3.62 -5.91
C GLY A 137 -24.92 3.18 -5.36
N SER A 138 -24.39 2.08 -5.87
CA SER A 138 -23.09 1.56 -5.40
C SER A 138 -21.86 2.34 -5.92
N GLU A 139 -22.03 3.21 -6.92
CA GLU A 139 -20.93 3.91 -7.58
C GLU A 139 -21.41 5.29 -8.09
N ILE A 140 -20.62 6.36 -7.86
CA ILE A 140 -21.00 7.74 -8.16
C ILE A 140 -21.24 7.94 -9.68
N LYS A 141 -20.47 7.25 -10.52
CA LYS A 141 -20.65 7.24 -11.98
C LYS A 141 -22.06 6.89 -12.43
N ALA A 142 -22.85 6.16 -11.64
CA ALA A 142 -24.25 5.89 -11.94
C ALA A 142 -25.07 7.20 -12.12
N PHE A 143 -24.80 8.20 -11.27
CA PHE A 143 -25.49 9.50 -11.29
C PHE A 143 -25.16 10.33 -12.53
N LEU A 144 -23.99 10.12 -13.16
CA LEU A 144 -23.56 10.84 -14.37
C LEU A 144 -24.48 10.63 -15.59
N ALA A 145 -25.41 9.66 -15.53
CA ALA A 145 -26.45 9.39 -16.52
C ALA A 145 -27.81 10.05 -16.21
N ASN A 146 -28.01 10.69 -15.06
CA ASN A 146 -29.24 11.39 -14.72
C ASN A 146 -29.11 12.88 -15.08
N PRO A 147 -30.04 13.49 -15.83
CA PRO A 147 -29.96 14.91 -16.22
C PRO A 147 -30.00 15.88 -15.03
N ASN A 148 -30.58 15.47 -13.89
CA ASN A 148 -30.67 16.32 -12.70
C ASN A 148 -29.39 16.27 -11.84
N PHE A 149 -28.44 15.39 -12.14
CA PHE A 149 -27.18 15.30 -11.39
C PHE A 149 -26.20 16.42 -11.77
N LYS A 150 -25.94 17.33 -10.82
CA LYS A 150 -25.00 18.44 -11.00
C LYS A 150 -23.55 17.96 -10.85
N LYS A 151 -22.82 17.90 -11.96
CA LYS A 151 -21.42 17.46 -12.06
C LYS A 151 -20.45 18.54 -11.56
N GLU A 152 -20.54 18.88 -10.27
CA GLU A 152 -19.76 19.94 -9.64
C GLU A 152 -18.72 19.37 -8.65
N ILE A 153 -17.46 19.77 -8.82
CA ILE A 153 -16.34 19.35 -7.96
C ILE A 153 -16.39 20.03 -6.59
N ASN A 154 -16.20 19.25 -5.52
CA ASN A 154 -16.08 19.75 -4.14
C ASN A 154 -14.64 20.20 -3.87
N THR A 155 -14.25 21.38 -4.37
CA THR A 155 -12.88 21.92 -4.26
C THR A 155 -12.37 22.05 -2.82
N LYS A 156 -13.26 22.13 -1.83
CA LYS A 156 -12.91 22.11 -0.39
C LYS A 156 -12.17 20.85 0.03
N LEU A 157 -12.34 19.75 -0.69
CA LEU A 157 -11.73 18.46 -0.40
C LEU A 157 -10.42 18.22 -1.18
N LEU A 158 -10.07 19.08 -2.15
CA LEU A 158 -8.80 18.97 -2.86
C LEU A 158 -7.56 19.05 -1.93
N PRO A 159 -7.49 19.96 -0.94
CA PRO A 159 -6.40 19.97 0.04
C PRO A 159 -6.38 18.71 0.91
N VAL A 160 -7.56 18.13 1.18
CA VAL A 160 -7.72 16.89 1.95
C VAL A 160 -7.22 15.70 1.15
N HIS A 161 -7.55 15.59 -0.13
CA HIS A 161 -7.00 14.55 -1.00
C HIS A 161 -5.47 14.67 -1.16
N LEU A 162 -4.93 15.87 -1.41
CA LEU A 162 -3.47 16.10 -1.45
C LEU A 162 -2.77 15.76 -0.11
N SER A 163 -3.48 15.93 1.01
CA SER A 163 -2.99 15.58 2.34
C SER A 163 -2.97 14.07 2.59
N PHE A 164 -4.04 13.36 2.21
CA PHE A 164 -4.33 12.02 2.74
C PHE A 164 -4.38 10.91 1.68
N GLU A 165 -4.29 11.22 0.38
CA GLU A 165 -4.50 10.31 -0.76
C GLU A 165 -5.93 9.77 -0.92
N PHE A 166 -6.81 10.02 0.05
CA PHE A 166 -8.24 9.69 0.04
C PHE A 166 -9.05 10.76 0.81
N ILE A 167 -10.38 10.63 0.83
CA ILE A 167 -11.28 11.52 1.59
C ILE A 167 -11.79 10.83 2.86
N PRO A 168 -11.27 11.15 4.07
CA PRO A 168 -11.65 10.54 5.35
C PRO A 168 -12.96 11.13 5.93
N SER A 169 -14.00 11.30 5.10
CA SER A 169 -15.30 11.82 5.53
C SER A 169 -16.45 11.22 4.74
N ALA A 170 -17.70 11.52 5.14
CA ALA A 170 -18.88 11.15 4.35
C ALA A 170 -18.97 11.93 3.03
N GLU A 171 -18.44 13.15 2.92
CA GLU A 171 -18.42 13.89 1.65
C GLU A 171 -17.53 13.21 0.60
N THR A 172 -17.81 13.46 -0.68
CA THR A 172 -16.98 13.04 -1.81
C THR A 172 -16.48 14.25 -2.61
N MET A 173 -15.54 14.02 -3.52
CA MET A 173 -15.06 14.99 -4.50
C MET A 173 -16.16 15.54 -5.44
N PHE A 174 -17.39 15.01 -5.41
CA PHE A 174 -18.58 15.62 -6.01
C PHE A 174 -19.43 16.31 -4.94
N LYS A 175 -19.83 17.56 -5.16
CA LYS A 175 -20.73 18.28 -4.23
C LYS A 175 -22.06 17.55 -4.11
N ASN A 176 -22.61 17.56 -2.91
CA ASN A 176 -23.89 16.95 -2.54
C ASN A 176 -23.94 15.41 -2.75
N VAL A 177 -22.80 14.76 -3.02
CA VAL A 177 -22.67 13.30 -3.05
C VAL A 177 -21.95 12.84 -1.78
N TYR A 178 -22.58 11.90 -1.09
CA TYR A 178 -22.18 11.39 0.21
C TYR A 178 -22.01 9.87 0.17
N LYS A 179 -20.97 9.37 0.84
CA LYS A 179 -20.81 7.95 1.19
C LYS A 179 -21.74 7.62 2.35
N VAL A 180 -22.45 6.50 2.26
CA VAL A 180 -22.99 5.86 3.47
C VAL A 180 -21.78 5.30 4.21
N MET A 181 -21.57 5.69 5.47
CA MET A 181 -20.39 5.23 6.22
C MET A 181 -20.56 3.77 6.68
N PRO A 182 -19.46 3.06 6.99
CA PRO A 182 -19.52 1.73 7.60
C PRO A 182 -20.42 1.68 8.84
N GLY A 183 -21.24 0.65 8.97
CA GLY A 183 -22.16 0.46 10.10
C GLY A 183 -23.31 1.49 10.18
N GLN A 184 -23.59 2.22 9.10
CA GLN A 184 -24.66 3.22 9.04
C GLN A 184 -25.80 2.86 8.08
N TYR A 185 -26.96 3.46 8.35
CA TYR A 185 -28.10 3.50 7.46
C TYR A 185 -28.58 4.94 7.25
N PHE A 186 -29.31 5.17 6.16
CA PHE A 186 -30.05 6.38 5.89
C PHE A 186 -31.55 6.11 5.75
N ILE A 187 -32.34 7.15 5.99
CA ILE A 187 -33.76 7.24 5.59
C ILE A 187 -33.92 8.54 4.81
N TYR A 188 -34.35 8.44 3.56
CA TYR A 188 -34.86 9.58 2.79
C TYR A 188 -36.40 9.57 2.84
N LYS A 189 -36.98 10.66 3.33
CA LYS A 189 -38.43 10.86 3.43
C LYS A 189 -38.76 12.36 3.42
N ASP A 190 -39.90 12.75 2.84
CA ASP A 190 -40.45 14.12 2.86
C ASP A 190 -39.42 15.19 2.43
N GLY A 191 -38.58 14.88 1.44
CA GLY A 191 -37.53 15.76 0.92
C GLY A 191 -36.30 15.92 1.83
N LYS A 192 -36.05 14.97 2.75
CA LYS A 192 -34.95 15.03 3.72
C LYS A 192 -34.27 13.67 3.86
N THR A 193 -32.95 13.63 3.70
CA THR A 193 -32.12 12.51 4.17
C THR A 193 -31.77 12.67 5.65
N THR A 194 -31.85 11.56 6.39
CA THR A 194 -31.32 11.41 7.75
C THR A 194 -30.42 10.18 7.82
N THR A 195 -29.39 10.20 8.66
CA THR A 195 -28.42 9.10 8.81
C THR A 195 -28.21 8.74 10.28
N ASP A 196 -28.11 7.46 10.59
CA ASP A 196 -27.90 6.95 11.95
C ASP A 196 -27.03 5.68 11.91
N THR A 197 -26.40 5.33 13.03
CA THR A 197 -25.40 4.26 13.13
C THR A 197 -26.00 3.04 13.82
N PHE A 198 -26.09 1.91 13.12
CA PHE A 198 -26.55 0.64 13.71
C PHE A 198 -25.42 -0.17 14.33
N TYR A 199 -24.17 0.03 13.88
CA TYR A 199 -23.02 -0.70 14.39
C TYR A 199 -21.80 0.19 14.63
N LYS A 200 -21.13 -0.06 15.76
CA LYS A 200 -19.77 0.39 16.06
C LYS A 200 -19.04 -0.76 16.76
N TYR A 201 -17.75 -0.90 16.50
CA TYR A 201 -16.83 -1.76 17.25
C TYR A 201 -16.74 -1.29 18.73
N ASN A 202 -16.14 -2.06 19.65
CA ASN A 202 -16.09 -1.67 21.07
C ASN A 202 -14.83 -2.09 21.87
N TYR A 203 -14.20 -1.13 22.59
CA TYR A 203 -12.99 -1.25 23.42
C TYR A 203 -13.42 -1.23 24.91
N ASP A 204 -14.70 -1.07 25.28
CA ASP A 204 -15.15 -1.27 26.68
C ASP A 204 -14.66 -2.61 27.26
N HIS A 205 -14.54 -3.62 26.39
CA HIS A 205 -14.47 -5.02 26.78
C HIS A 205 -13.20 -5.64 26.22
N ILE A 206 -12.11 -5.41 26.95
CA ILE A 206 -10.80 -6.00 26.66
C ILE A 206 -10.52 -7.04 27.70
N ASP A 207 -10.21 -8.22 27.19
CA ASP A 207 -9.74 -9.32 28.00
C ASP A 207 -8.22 -9.21 28.11
N ASP A 208 -7.75 -8.39 29.06
CA ASP A 208 -6.33 -8.27 29.43
C ASP A 208 -5.73 -9.62 29.95
N SER A 209 -6.51 -10.71 30.02
CA SER A 209 -6.06 -12.06 30.40
C SER A 209 -5.73 -12.99 29.22
N GLN A 210 -5.87 -12.51 27.99
CA GLN A 210 -5.59 -13.28 26.78
C GLN A 210 -4.10 -13.61 26.61
N THR A 211 -3.84 -14.72 25.91
CA THR A 211 -2.49 -15.25 25.65
C THR A 211 -2.37 -15.60 24.18
N ILE A 212 -1.14 -15.56 23.64
CA ILE A 212 -0.87 -15.82 22.22
C ILE A 212 -1.42 -17.20 21.81
N ASP A 213 -1.14 -18.26 22.59
CA ASP A 213 -1.63 -19.62 22.30
C ASP A 213 -3.15 -19.73 22.41
N GLY A 214 -3.74 -19.04 23.40
CA GLY A 214 -5.19 -19.02 23.61
C GLY A 214 -5.95 -18.30 22.49
N ASP A 215 -5.39 -17.20 21.99
CA ASP A 215 -5.99 -16.42 20.90
C ASP A 215 -5.70 -17.04 19.53
N ALA A 216 -4.50 -17.60 19.29
CA ALA A 216 -4.22 -18.35 18.07
C ALA A 216 -5.25 -19.48 17.87
N LYS A 217 -5.62 -20.19 18.94
CA LYS A 217 -6.67 -21.22 18.91
C LYS A 217 -8.08 -20.66 18.71
N LYS A 218 -8.39 -19.45 19.16
CA LYS A 218 -9.66 -18.77 18.83
C LYS A 218 -9.68 -18.37 17.36
N ILE A 219 -8.59 -17.77 16.87
CA ILE A 219 -8.40 -17.32 15.49
C ILE A 219 -8.53 -18.51 14.54
N GLU A 220 -7.94 -19.67 14.87
CA GLU A 220 -8.11 -20.91 14.09
C GLU A 220 -9.59 -21.26 13.86
N GLY A 221 -10.40 -21.30 14.93
CA GLY A 221 -11.84 -21.57 14.81
C GLY A 221 -12.63 -20.45 14.13
N LEU A 222 -12.24 -19.18 14.31
CA LEU A 222 -12.90 -18.03 13.68
C LEU A 222 -12.58 -17.90 12.18
N VAL A 223 -11.37 -18.24 11.75
CA VAL A 223 -10.97 -18.27 10.34
C VAL A 223 -11.60 -19.46 9.63
N ASP A 224 -11.61 -20.64 10.26
CA ASP A 224 -12.32 -21.84 9.76
C ASP A 224 -13.83 -21.57 9.56
N ASP A 225 -14.52 -21.02 10.57
CA ASP A 225 -15.93 -20.63 10.46
C ASP A 225 -16.16 -19.53 9.41
N SER A 226 -15.31 -18.50 9.37
CA SER A 226 -15.42 -17.43 8.38
C SER A 226 -15.25 -17.98 6.95
N VAL A 227 -14.21 -18.76 6.68
CA VAL A 227 -13.99 -19.37 5.37
C VAL A 227 -15.14 -20.29 4.99
N LYS A 228 -15.68 -21.11 5.91
CA LYS A 228 -16.85 -21.96 5.66
C LYS A 228 -18.06 -21.16 5.17
N VAL A 229 -18.40 -20.04 5.81
CA VAL A 229 -19.58 -19.25 5.38
C VAL A 229 -19.32 -18.43 4.11
N HIS A 230 -18.08 -18.02 3.83
CA HIS A 230 -17.71 -17.36 2.57
C HIS A 230 -17.55 -18.33 1.38
N MET A 231 -17.56 -19.65 1.63
CA MET A 231 -17.40 -20.69 0.61
C MET A 231 -18.74 -21.16 -0.02
N ALA A 232 -19.86 -20.64 0.48
CA ALA A 232 -21.20 -20.82 -0.09
C ALA A 232 -21.34 -20.03 -1.40
N SER A 233 -21.39 -20.74 -2.53
CA SER A 233 -21.51 -20.15 -3.86
C SER A 233 -21.85 -21.24 -4.89
N ASP A 234 -22.76 -20.95 -5.82
CA ASP A 234 -23.18 -21.84 -6.91
C ASP A 234 -22.29 -21.69 -8.17
N VAL A 235 -21.28 -20.83 -8.11
CA VAL A 235 -20.39 -20.45 -9.24
C VAL A 235 -18.91 -20.72 -8.94
N PRO A 236 -18.03 -20.74 -9.97
CA PRO A 236 -16.59 -20.92 -9.77
C PRO A 236 -15.99 -19.93 -8.76
N LEU A 237 -15.41 -20.48 -7.70
CA LEU A 237 -14.86 -19.76 -6.55
C LEU A 237 -13.40 -20.18 -6.34
N GLY A 238 -12.50 -19.20 -6.20
CA GLY A 238 -11.08 -19.41 -5.91
C GLY A 238 -10.54 -18.45 -4.85
N SER A 239 -9.24 -18.18 -4.87
CA SER A 239 -8.59 -17.22 -3.96
C SER A 239 -7.54 -16.37 -4.68
N PHE A 240 -7.35 -15.15 -4.22
CA PHE A 240 -6.10 -14.43 -4.44
C PHE A 240 -5.02 -14.96 -3.48
N LEU A 241 -3.75 -14.89 -3.92
CA LEU A 241 -2.59 -15.39 -3.18
C LEU A 241 -1.37 -14.49 -3.43
N SER A 242 -0.89 -13.84 -2.38
CA SER A 242 0.42 -13.15 -2.32
C SER A 242 1.48 -14.07 -1.69
N SER A 243 2.67 -13.56 -1.31
CA SER A 243 3.54 -14.29 -0.36
C SER A 243 3.16 -14.10 1.11
N GLY A 244 2.21 -13.20 1.40
CA GLY A 244 1.74 -12.90 2.74
C GLY A 244 1.05 -14.08 3.43
N VAL A 245 1.17 -14.12 4.76
CA VAL A 245 0.61 -15.18 5.60
C VAL A 245 -0.91 -15.27 5.49
N ASP A 246 -1.57 -14.13 5.29
CA ASP A 246 -3.02 -13.95 5.41
C ASP A 246 -3.75 -14.61 4.23
N SER A 247 -3.37 -14.28 3.00
CA SER A 247 -3.91 -14.94 1.80
C SER A 247 -3.50 -16.41 1.71
N SER A 248 -2.31 -16.76 2.24
CA SER A 248 -1.85 -18.15 2.30
C SER A 248 -2.70 -18.98 3.26
N TYR A 249 -3.06 -18.41 4.42
CA TYR A 249 -3.90 -19.07 5.42
C TYR A 249 -5.34 -19.23 4.92
N VAL A 250 -5.94 -18.18 4.36
CA VAL A 250 -7.30 -18.24 3.77
C VAL A 250 -7.38 -19.31 2.66
N LEU A 251 -6.38 -19.39 1.78
CA LEU A 251 -6.31 -20.45 0.76
C LEU A 251 -6.15 -21.86 1.38
N ASN A 252 -5.33 -22.01 2.42
CA ASN A 252 -5.12 -23.28 3.11
C ASN A 252 -6.42 -23.81 3.74
N GLU A 253 -7.17 -22.96 4.45
CA GLU A 253 -8.43 -23.36 5.07
C GLU A 253 -9.51 -23.67 4.01
N ALA A 254 -9.57 -22.89 2.94
CA ALA A 254 -10.50 -23.16 1.83
C ALA A 254 -10.19 -24.50 1.13
N ALA A 255 -8.90 -24.81 0.94
CA ALA A 255 -8.43 -26.06 0.34
C ALA A 255 -8.74 -27.32 1.16
N LYS A 256 -8.98 -27.20 2.48
CA LYS A 256 -9.47 -28.31 3.33
C LYS A 256 -10.93 -28.68 3.03
N ILE A 257 -11.71 -27.76 2.45
CA ILE A 257 -13.16 -27.92 2.21
C ILE A 257 -13.42 -28.47 0.79
N LYS A 258 -12.79 -27.87 -0.23
CA LYS A 258 -12.86 -28.30 -1.64
C LYS A 258 -11.57 -27.92 -2.36
N PRO A 259 -11.20 -28.58 -3.48
CA PRO A 259 -10.05 -28.16 -4.29
C PRO A 259 -10.20 -26.71 -4.78
N MET A 260 -9.12 -25.93 -4.67
CA MET A 260 -9.11 -24.50 -4.94
C MET A 260 -8.20 -24.15 -6.12
N GLN A 261 -8.61 -23.14 -6.88
CA GLN A 261 -7.70 -22.41 -7.76
C GLN A 261 -7.33 -21.08 -7.13
N SER A 262 -6.04 -20.78 -7.17
CA SER A 262 -5.45 -19.51 -6.74
C SER A 262 -4.91 -18.70 -7.92
N PHE A 263 -4.82 -17.38 -7.72
CA PHE A 263 -4.20 -16.43 -8.63
C PHE A 263 -3.22 -15.55 -7.87
N SER A 264 -2.07 -15.27 -8.48
CA SER A 264 -1.04 -14.36 -7.93
C SER A 264 -0.65 -13.31 -8.96
N LEU A 265 -0.31 -12.12 -8.47
CA LEU A 265 0.33 -11.08 -9.27
C LEU A 265 1.80 -10.91 -8.87
N GLY A 266 2.63 -10.48 -9.82
CA GLY A 266 3.94 -9.91 -9.56
C GLY A 266 4.34 -8.92 -10.66
N PHE A 267 5.60 -8.56 -10.66
CA PHE A 267 6.18 -7.60 -11.61
C PHE A 267 7.15 -8.33 -12.55
N ASN A 268 7.11 -8.00 -13.84
CA ASN A 268 8.02 -8.58 -14.83
C ASN A 268 9.48 -8.15 -14.53
N GLY A 269 10.43 -9.09 -14.64
CA GLY A 269 11.86 -8.85 -14.46
C GLY A 269 12.31 -8.29 -13.09
N SER A 270 11.45 -8.24 -12.08
CA SER A 270 11.69 -7.45 -10.87
C SER A 270 11.97 -8.27 -9.62
N LYS A 271 12.98 -7.86 -8.84
CA LYS A 271 13.27 -8.39 -7.50
C LYS A 271 12.17 -8.16 -6.46
N TYR A 272 11.18 -7.32 -6.77
CA TYR A 272 9.97 -7.10 -5.96
C TYR A 272 8.83 -8.07 -6.33
N SER A 273 9.07 -9.05 -7.20
CA SER A 273 8.06 -10.01 -7.65
C SER A 273 7.96 -11.23 -6.72
N GLU A 274 6.87 -11.33 -5.97
CA GLU A 274 6.66 -12.38 -4.95
C GLU A 274 6.23 -13.75 -5.52
N LEU A 275 6.05 -13.86 -6.84
CA LEU A 275 5.45 -15.02 -7.52
C LEU A 275 6.15 -16.36 -7.24
N SER A 276 7.45 -16.35 -6.95
CA SER A 276 8.20 -17.57 -6.60
C SER A 276 7.71 -18.19 -5.29
N TRP A 277 7.34 -17.36 -4.30
CA TRP A 277 6.85 -17.81 -3.00
C TRP A 277 5.42 -18.34 -3.09
N SER A 278 4.51 -17.59 -3.73
CA SER A 278 3.11 -18.01 -3.87
C SER A 278 2.97 -19.27 -4.75
N THR A 279 3.76 -19.39 -5.81
CA THR A 279 3.81 -20.61 -6.65
C THR A 279 4.36 -21.81 -5.89
N LYS A 280 5.39 -21.60 -5.04
CA LYS A 280 5.92 -22.65 -4.17
C LYS A 280 4.88 -23.10 -3.13
N PHE A 281 4.27 -22.16 -2.41
CA PHE A 281 3.27 -22.46 -1.39
C PHE A 281 2.08 -23.25 -1.95
N ALA A 282 1.49 -22.77 -3.06
CA ALA A 282 0.37 -23.46 -3.70
C ALA A 282 0.72 -24.89 -4.11
N LYS A 283 1.95 -25.14 -4.59
CA LYS A 283 2.45 -26.48 -4.90
C LYS A 283 2.61 -27.35 -3.65
N GLU A 284 3.04 -26.78 -2.52
CA GLU A 284 3.19 -27.49 -1.25
C GLU A 284 1.83 -27.91 -0.65
N ILE A 285 0.77 -27.08 -0.80
CA ILE A 285 -0.61 -27.43 -0.42
C ILE A 285 -1.42 -28.11 -1.55
N GLY A 286 -0.77 -28.48 -2.67
CA GLY A 286 -1.38 -29.26 -3.76
C GLY A 286 -2.43 -28.53 -4.61
N GLN A 287 -2.49 -27.20 -4.58
CA GLN A 287 -3.48 -26.39 -5.31
C GLN A 287 -2.93 -25.80 -6.61
N LYS A 288 -3.82 -25.49 -7.57
CA LYS A 288 -3.45 -24.75 -8.80
C LYS A 288 -3.21 -23.28 -8.44
N ASN A 289 -2.07 -22.71 -8.84
CA ASN A 289 -1.86 -21.26 -8.89
C ASN A 289 -1.68 -20.79 -10.33
N THR A 290 -2.23 -19.63 -10.65
CA THR A 290 -2.12 -18.95 -11.94
C THR A 290 -1.41 -17.62 -11.73
N ALA A 291 -0.10 -17.62 -11.94
CA ALA A 291 0.71 -16.41 -11.85
C ALA A 291 0.45 -15.48 -13.05
N THR A 292 0.37 -14.18 -12.80
CA THR A 292 0.28 -13.11 -13.82
C THR A 292 1.29 -12.01 -13.47
N THR A 293 1.90 -11.38 -14.47
CA THR A 293 2.81 -10.23 -14.27
C THR A 293 2.23 -8.97 -14.89
N ILE A 294 2.53 -7.82 -14.28
CA ILE A 294 2.43 -6.51 -14.92
C ILE A 294 3.81 -5.85 -15.03
N ASP A 295 3.91 -4.83 -15.88
CA ASP A 295 5.03 -3.89 -15.92
C ASP A 295 4.55 -2.43 -15.75
N GLY A 296 5.39 -1.46 -16.15
CA GLY A 296 5.05 -0.04 -16.03
C GLY A 296 4.11 0.47 -17.12
N ASP A 297 4.08 -0.12 -18.33
CA ASP A 297 3.13 0.30 -19.36
C ASP A 297 1.71 -0.09 -18.92
N ASP A 298 1.54 -1.31 -18.40
CA ASP A 298 0.33 -1.74 -17.70
C ASP A 298 -0.09 -0.78 -16.58
N TYR A 299 0.86 -0.34 -15.74
CA TYR A 299 0.58 0.57 -14.64
C TYR A 299 0.10 1.94 -15.12
N PHE A 300 0.84 2.58 -16.03
CA PHE A 300 0.57 3.95 -16.48
C PHE A 300 -0.63 4.04 -17.43
N ASP A 301 -0.84 3.06 -18.32
CA ASP A 301 -1.97 3.08 -19.25
C ASP A 301 -3.30 2.71 -18.57
N PHE A 302 -3.26 2.03 -17.42
CA PHE A 302 -4.45 1.79 -16.61
C PHE A 302 -4.94 3.03 -15.84
N LEU A 303 -4.10 4.04 -15.57
CA LEU A 303 -4.47 5.17 -14.69
C LEU A 303 -5.80 5.89 -15.06
N PRO A 304 -6.13 6.19 -16.33
CA PRO A 304 -7.43 6.79 -16.68
C PRO A 304 -8.61 5.85 -16.40
N THR A 305 -8.40 4.54 -16.57
CA THR A 305 -9.38 3.49 -16.31
C THR A 305 -9.56 3.27 -14.80
N MET A 306 -8.49 3.39 -14.02
CA MET A 306 -8.53 3.41 -12.55
C MET A 306 -9.39 4.57 -12.05
N MET A 307 -9.16 5.79 -12.56
CA MET A 307 -9.96 6.98 -12.20
C MET A 307 -11.44 6.80 -12.58
N TYR A 308 -11.75 6.10 -13.68
CA TYR A 308 -13.14 5.75 -13.99
C TYR A 308 -13.72 4.83 -12.91
N TYR A 309 -13.09 3.69 -12.61
CA TYR A 309 -13.69 2.71 -11.69
C TYR A 309 -13.77 3.19 -10.24
N MET A 310 -12.78 3.93 -9.75
CA MET A 310 -12.69 4.36 -8.34
C MET A 310 -13.71 5.45 -7.93
N ASP A 311 -14.36 6.14 -8.87
CA ASP A 311 -15.25 7.30 -8.69
C ASP A 311 -14.63 8.56 -8.04
N GLU A 312 -13.71 8.39 -7.10
CA GLU A 312 -12.86 9.43 -6.51
C GLU A 312 -11.37 9.14 -6.82
N PRO A 313 -10.49 10.15 -6.87
CA PRO A 313 -9.05 9.91 -6.99
C PRO A 313 -8.51 9.13 -5.78
N LEU A 314 -7.80 8.04 -6.06
CA LEU A 314 -7.08 7.23 -5.08
C LEU A 314 -5.64 7.03 -5.55
N SER A 315 -4.67 7.44 -4.74
CA SER A 315 -3.23 7.36 -5.08
C SER A 315 -2.59 6.01 -4.74
N ASN A 316 -3.36 5.04 -4.21
CA ASN A 316 -2.81 3.79 -3.69
C ASN A 316 -2.22 2.90 -4.81
N PRO A 317 -0.92 2.54 -4.76
CA PRO A 317 -0.26 1.76 -5.79
C PRO A 317 -0.75 0.30 -5.94
N SER A 318 -1.60 -0.20 -5.03
CA SER A 318 -2.20 -1.54 -5.14
C SER A 318 -3.38 -1.60 -6.11
N ALA A 319 -4.04 -0.49 -6.44
CA ALA A 319 -5.27 -0.51 -7.23
C ALA A 319 -5.09 -1.07 -8.67
N PRO A 320 -4.00 -0.75 -9.42
CA PRO A 320 -3.72 -1.40 -10.70
C PRO A 320 -3.42 -2.90 -10.52
N GLN A 321 -2.69 -3.27 -9.45
CA GLN A 321 -2.34 -4.65 -9.17
C GLN A 321 -3.61 -5.51 -8.97
N LEU A 322 -4.53 -5.03 -8.13
CA LEU A 322 -5.81 -5.71 -7.88
C LEU A 322 -6.69 -5.78 -9.12
N TYR A 323 -6.67 -4.75 -9.99
CA TYR A 323 -7.38 -4.80 -11.27
C TYR A 323 -6.84 -5.90 -12.20
N TYR A 324 -5.53 -5.95 -12.44
CA TYR A 324 -4.93 -6.96 -13.31
C TYR A 324 -5.06 -8.38 -12.76
N LEU A 325 -4.95 -8.54 -11.44
CA LEU A 325 -5.20 -9.81 -10.75
C LEU A 325 -6.66 -10.27 -10.95
N SER A 326 -7.62 -9.37 -10.72
CA SER A 326 -9.05 -9.64 -10.92
C SER A 326 -9.40 -9.92 -12.39
N HIS A 327 -8.79 -9.20 -13.33
CA HIS A 327 -8.96 -9.41 -14.76
C HIS A 327 -8.42 -10.78 -15.22
N SER A 328 -7.30 -11.22 -14.64
CA SER A 328 -6.79 -12.57 -14.88
C SER A 328 -7.70 -13.64 -14.27
N ALA A 329 -8.12 -13.45 -13.02
CA ALA A 329 -9.00 -14.36 -12.29
C ALA A 329 -10.37 -14.55 -12.95
N ARG A 330 -10.97 -13.47 -13.49
CA ARG A 330 -12.33 -13.48 -14.09
C ARG A 330 -12.49 -14.42 -15.30
N LYS A 331 -11.40 -14.94 -15.85
CA LYS A 331 -11.40 -15.96 -16.92
C LYS A 331 -11.88 -17.32 -16.42
N ASP A 332 -11.47 -17.71 -15.21
CA ASP A 332 -11.78 -19.02 -14.60
C ASP A 332 -12.77 -18.89 -13.41
N LEU A 333 -12.87 -17.72 -12.78
CA LEU A 333 -13.59 -17.49 -11.51
C LEU A 333 -14.68 -16.41 -11.63
N ILE A 334 -15.70 -16.52 -10.77
CA ILE A 334 -16.69 -15.48 -10.49
C ILE A 334 -16.49 -14.90 -9.08
N VAL A 335 -16.16 -15.75 -8.10
CA VAL A 335 -15.89 -15.35 -6.71
C VAL A 335 -14.41 -15.61 -6.39
N SER A 336 -13.80 -14.76 -5.55
CA SER A 336 -12.44 -14.95 -5.05
C SER A 336 -12.34 -14.51 -3.59
N LEU A 337 -11.73 -15.36 -2.76
CA LEU A 337 -11.35 -15.02 -1.39
C LEU A 337 -10.09 -14.14 -1.38
N SER A 338 -9.93 -13.32 -0.33
CA SER A 338 -8.76 -12.47 -0.09
C SER A 338 -8.37 -12.49 1.39
N GLY A 339 -7.13 -12.09 1.71
CA GLY A 339 -6.62 -11.94 3.07
C GLY A 339 -6.70 -10.50 3.62
N GLU A 340 -7.30 -9.57 2.87
CA GLU A 340 -7.44 -8.16 3.27
C GLU A 340 -8.15 -7.97 4.62
N GLY A 341 -7.72 -6.96 5.39
CA GLY A 341 -8.21 -6.69 6.75
C GLY A 341 -7.41 -7.38 7.85
N ALA A 342 -6.69 -8.47 7.56
CA ALA A 342 -5.89 -9.18 8.56
C ALA A 342 -4.76 -8.32 9.15
N ASP A 343 -4.07 -7.56 8.30
CA ASP A 343 -3.05 -6.58 8.71
C ASP A 343 -3.63 -5.53 9.69
N GLU A 344 -4.85 -5.05 9.46
CA GLU A 344 -5.54 -4.09 10.32
C GLU A 344 -5.98 -4.69 11.67
N PHE A 345 -6.49 -5.93 11.68
CA PHE A 345 -6.94 -6.60 12.91
C PHE A 345 -5.78 -7.03 13.80
N PHE A 346 -4.78 -7.70 13.22
CA PHE A 346 -3.69 -8.32 13.98
C PHE A 346 -2.48 -7.39 14.10
N GLY A 347 -2.30 -6.46 13.16
CA GLY A 347 -1.32 -5.37 13.21
C GLY A 347 0.00 -5.69 12.54
N GLY A 348 0.00 -6.15 11.28
CA GLY A 348 1.21 -6.57 10.56
C GLY A 348 2.05 -5.41 10.00
N TYR A 349 1.46 -4.24 9.71
CA TYR A 349 2.15 -3.03 9.22
C TYR A 349 3.20 -2.38 10.18
N ASN A 350 4.32 -3.04 10.49
CA ASN A 350 5.69 -2.55 10.77
C ASN A 350 5.93 -1.20 11.52
N THR A 351 5.33 -0.07 11.14
CA THR A 351 5.21 1.20 11.91
C THR A 351 4.03 1.14 12.90
N TYR A 352 3.42 -0.04 13.08
CA TYR A 352 2.98 -0.54 14.39
C TYR A 352 4.14 -0.58 15.43
N LEU A 353 5.40 -0.31 15.00
CA LEU A 353 6.62 -0.26 15.81
C LEU A 353 7.42 1.09 15.76
N GLU A 354 7.00 2.11 14.99
CA GLU A 354 7.84 3.32 14.76
C GLU A 354 7.86 4.27 15.96
N ALA A 355 6.73 4.45 16.64
CA ALA A 355 6.65 5.34 17.78
C ALA A 355 7.27 4.74 19.05
N PHE A 356 7.47 3.41 19.17
CA PHE A 356 8.43 2.84 20.15
C PHE A 356 9.85 3.42 19.99
N THR A 357 10.28 3.67 18.76
CA THR A 357 11.62 4.22 18.46
C THR A 357 11.66 5.73 18.73
N PHE A 358 10.62 6.48 18.33
CA PHE A 358 10.51 7.89 18.70
C PHE A 358 10.31 8.11 20.20
N GLU A 359 9.62 7.23 20.92
CA GLU A 359 9.36 7.35 22.35
C GLU A 359 10.68 7.31 23.14
N LYS A 360 11.54 6.33 22.87
CA LYS A 360 12.89 6.22 23.45
C LYS A 360 13.69 7.51 23.24
N TYR A 361 13.73 8.02 22.00
CA TYR A 361 14.45 9.26 21.67
C TYR A 361 13.84 10.51 22.32
N GLN A 362 12.51 10.61 22.38
CA GLN A 362 11.84 11.76 23.00
C GLN A 362 11.89 11.76 24.53
N LYS A 363 12.05 10.59 25.15
CA LYS A 363 12.40 10.41 26.59
C LYS A 363 13.86 10.79 26.88
N MET A 364 14.82 10.38 26.03
CA MET A 364 16.25 10.63 26.26
C MET A 364 16.71 12.05 25.89
N VAL A 365 16.07 12.73 24.94
CA VAL A 365 16.53 14.03 24.43
C VAL A 365 15.49 15.14 24.72
N PRO A 366 15.84 16.23 25.43
CA PRO A 366 14.92 17.32 25.75
C PRO A 366 14.32 18.02 24.51
N LYS A 367 13.11 18.59 24.62
CA LYS A 367 12.41 19.20 23.47
C LYS A 367 13.22 20.32 22.79
N PHE A 368 13.89 21.19 23.56
CA PHE A 368 14.69 22.28 22.98
C PHE A 368 15.89 21.74 22.18
N VAL A 369 16.55 20.70 22.69
CA VAL A 369 17.63 19.99 21.96
C VAL A 369 17.08 19.33 20.69
N ARG A 370 15.93 18.64 20.76
CA ARG A 370 15.28 18.05 19.58
C ARG A 370 14.86 19.12 18.55
N THR A 371 14.39 20.28 19.00
CA THR A 371 14.03 21.40 18.10
C THR A 371 15.26 22.00 17.44
N ALA A 372 16.39 22.13 18.17
CA ALA A 372 17.66 22.54 17.59
C ALA A 372 18.20 21.49 16.59
N LEU A 373 18.21 20.21 16.95
CA LEU A 373 18.63 19.11 16.07
C LEU A 373 17.77 18.99 14.82
N GLY A 374 16.45 19.11 14.93
CA GLY A 374 15.53 19.10 13.79
C GLY A 374 15.74 20.30 12.87
N LYS A 375 15.91 21.51 13.43
CA LYS A 375 16.19 22.72 12.64
C LYS A 375 17.58 22.68 11.98
N MET A 376 18.59 22.13 12.65
CA MET A 376 19.90 21.83 12.04
C MET A 376 19.75 20.81 10.90
N ALA A 377 19.11 19.66 11.16
CA ALA A 377 18.92 18.61 10.17
C ALA A 377 18.16 19.10 8.92
N SER A 378 17.21 20.02 9.07
CA SER A 378 16.50 20.64 7.95
C SER A 378 17.36 21.53 7.05
N MET A 379 18.48 22.07 7.56
CA MET A 379 19.42 22.91 6.79
C MET A 379 20.50 22.11 6.05
N PHE A 380 20.61 20.79 6.29
CA PHE A 380 21.54 19.90 5.59
C PHE A 380 20.85 19.06 4.51
N PRO A 381 21.59 18.54 3.50
CA PRO A 381 21.09 17.57 2.51
C PRO A 381 20.52 16.28 3.13
N ARG A 382 19.96 15.40 2.29
CA ARG A 382 19.34 14.12 2.70
C ARG A 382 20.37 13.19 3.36
N PHE A 383 20.13 12.73 4.60
CA PHE A 383 20.99 11.76 5.30
C PHE A 383 20.19 10.77 6.16
N HIS A 384 20.78 9.62 6.49
CA HIS A 384 20.11 8.58 7.30
C HIS A 384 19.78 9.11 8.71
N GLY A 385 18.53 9.00 9.13
CA GLY A 385 18.06 9.59 10.39
C GLY A 385 17.68 11.08 10.31
N ARG A 386 17.91 11.81 9.21
CA ARG A 386 17.48 13.22 9.04
C ARG A 386 15.98 13.39 9.31
N ARG A 387 15.14 12.54 8.70
CA ARG A 387 13.67 12.53 8.89
C ARG A 387 13.29 12.23 10.35
N PHE A 388 14.10 11.46 11.07
CA PHE A 388 13.91 11.15 12.50
C PHE A 388 14.26 12.33 13.41
N LEU A 389 15.35 13.06 13.12
CA LEU A 389 15.71 14.29 13.85
C LEU A 389 14.68 15.41 13.61
N MET A 390 14.26 15.61 12.35
CA MET A 390 13.22 16.58 11.97
C MET A 390 11.87 16.26 12.63
N ARG A 391 11.30 15.06 12.37
CA ARG A 391 10.06 14.61 13.04
C ARG A 391 10.21 14.59 14.57
N GLY A 392 11.41 14.34 15.08
CA GLY A 392 11.70 14.35 16.51
C GLY A 392 11.48 15.70 17.21
N ALA A 393 11.57 16.81 16.49
CA ALA A 393 11.22 18.16 16.96
C ALA A 393 9.70 18.39 17.05
N GLU A 394 8.95 17.78 16.13
CA GLU A 394 7.54 18.03 15.88
C GLU A 394 6.61 17.49 17.00
N PRO A 395 5.47 18.17 17.25
CA PRO A 395 4.38 17.64 18.07
C PRO A 395 3.76 16.38 17.43
N LEU A 396 2.94 15.66 18.20
CA LEU A 396 2.41 14.37 17.76
C LEU A 396 1.42 14.48 16.59
N TYR A 397 0.66 15.58 16.46
CA TYR A 397 -0.27 15.74 15.34
C TYR A 397 0.49 15.89 14.01
N GLU A 398 1.43 16.84 13.91
CA GLU A 398 2.34 16.98 12.75
C GLU A 398 3.01 15.66 12.39
N ARG A 399 3.60 14.94 13.35
CA ARG A 399 4.24 13.63 13.11
C ARG A 399 3.30 12.53 12.61
N TYR A 400 2.05 12.52 13.08
CA TYR A 400 1.05 11.51 12.78
C TYR A 400 0.42 11.75 11.41
N TYR A 401 0.10 13.01 11.09
CA TYR A 401 -0.19 13.41 9.71
C TYR A 401 0.97 12.98 8.79
N ARG A 402 2.23 13.36 9.12
CA ARG A 402 3.49 13.01 8.41
C ARG A 402 3.89 11.52 8.40
N VAL A 403 3.00 10.59 8.75
CA VAL A 403 3.13 9.15 8.44
C VAL A 403 2.70 8.88 7.00
N ASN A 404 1.53 9.39 6.58
CA ASN A 404 0.94 9.23 5.24
C ASN A 404 0.76 10.57 4.48
N TYR A 405 1.12 11.71 5.07
CA TYR A 405 1.07 13.03 4.40
C TYR A 405 1.95 13.02 3.13
N VAL A 406 1.35 13.34 1.99
CA VAL A 406 2.09 13.59 0.73
C VAL A 406 2.44 15.07 0.61
N PHE A 407 1.44 15.96 0.71
CA PHE A 407 1.63 17.42 0.69
C PHE A 407 1.26 18.06 2.03
N ASP A 408 2.22 18.70 2.69
CA ASP A 408 1.94 19.47 3.89
C ASP A 408 1.29 20.84 3.61
N GLN A 409 0.99 21.64 4.65
CA GLN A 409 0.32 22.94 4.43
C GLN A 409 1.17 23.89 3.57
N HIS A 410 2.49 23.92 3.75
CA HIS A 410 3.41 24.71 2.96
C HIS A 410 3.57 24.14 1.53
N ASP A 411 3.61 22.81 1.39
CA ASP A 411 3.66 22.18 0.06
C ASP A 411 2.37 22.44 -0.73
N ARG A 412 1.21 22.41 -0.06
CA ARG A 412 -0.08 22.82 -0.64
C ARG A 412 -0.14 24.31 -0.95
N ASP A 413 0.48 25.18 -0.15
CA ASP A 413 0.62 26.61 -0.47
C ASP A 413 1.52 26.85 -1.70
N ARG A 414 2.37 25.90 -2.09
CA ARG A 414 3.11 25.93 -3.36
C ARG A 414 2.26 25.41 -4.52
N VAL A 415 1.71 24.19 -4.40
CA VAL A 415 1.07 23.51 -5.54
C VAL A 415 -0.38 23.91 -5.79
N LEU A 416 -1.14 24.43 -4.82
CA LEU A 416 -2.53 24.88 -5.06
C LEU A 416 -2.57 26.26 -5.71
N LYS A 417 -3.31 26.38 -6.81
CA LYS A 417 -3.52 27.65 -7.52
C LYS A 417 -4.41 28.62 -6.76
N ASP A 418 -5.44 28.10 -6.09
CA ASP A 418 -6.29 28.86 -5.16
C ASP A 418 -5.85 28.58 -3.71
N LYS A 419 -5.04 29.48 -3.17
CA LYS A 419 -4.54 29.37 -1.79
C LYS A 419 -5.63 29.56 -0.73
N SER A 420 -6.81 30.10 -1.08
CA SER A 420 -7.94 30.20 -0.15
C SER A 420 -8.56 28.84 0.18
N LEU A 421 -8.28 27.81 -0.64
CA LEU A 421 -8.62 26.43 -0.33
C LEU A 421 -7.72 25.81 0.74
N ASN A 422 -6.53 26.34 1.00
CA ASN A 422 -5.59 25.72 1.93
C ASN A 422 -5.93 26.06 3.40
N PHE A 423 -6.67 25.17 4.06
CA PHE A 423 -6.95 25.25 5.49
C PHE A 423 -6.18 24.17 6.28
N ASP A 424 -6.03 24.42 7.59
CA ASP A 424 -5.58 23.42 8.55
C ASP A 424 -6.67 22.35 8.73
N THR A 425 -6.37 21.10 8.39
CA THR A 425 -7.34 19.98 8.29
C THR A 425 -7.64 19.34 9.65
N VAL A 426 -7.72 20.16 10.71
CA VAL A 426 -7.90 19.76 12.11
C VAL A 426 -9.26 20.26 12.61
N ASP A 427 -10.03 19.38 13.25
CA ASP A 427 -11.36 19.75 13.76
C ASP A 427 -11.29 20.75 14.93
N LYS A 428 -12.19 21.74 14.91
CA LYS A 428 -12.18 22.88 15.83
C LYS A 428 -12.88 22.62 17.15
N GLU A 429 -13.91 21.77 17.20
CA GLU A 429 -14.61 21.46 18.47
C GLU A 429 -13.82 20.45 19.31
N VAL A 430 -13.26 19.42 18.65
CA VAL A 430 -12.29 18.51 19.25
C VAL A 430 -11.07 19.31 19.74
N ALA A 431 -10.56 20.27 18.97
CA ALA A 431 -9.46 21.13 19.42
C ALA A 431 -9.86 22.04 20.61
N ALA A 432 -11.05 22.64 20.62
CA ALA A 432 -11.51 23.49 21.72
C ALA A 432 -11.67 22.70 23.03
N PHE A 433 -12.31 21.51 22.98
CA PHE A 433 -12.36 20.61 24.13
C PHE A 433 -10.95 20.16 24.55
N ALA A 434 -10.10 19.77 23.59
CA ALA A 434 -8.72 19.40 23.84
C ALA A 434 -7.80 20.58 24.19
N GLN A 435 -8.28 21.82 24.30
CA GLN A 435 -7.53 22.92 24.92
C GLN A 435 -7.78 22.98 26.43
N THR A 436 -8.98 22.65 26.93
CA THR A 436 -9.35 22.84 28.35
C THR A 436 -8.90 21.72 29.29
N MET A 437 -8.67 20.50 28.77
CA MET A 437 -8.31 19.33 29.60
C MET A 437 -6.99 19.53 30.38
N PRO A 438 -6.91 19.30 31.71
CA PRO A 438 -5.64 19.35 32.44
C PRO A 438 -4.62 18.30 31.97
N THR A 439 -3.31 18.61 32.03
CA THR A 439 -2.24 17.73 31.53
C THR A 439 -2.33 16.30 32.07
N LYS A 440 -2.64 16.14 33.36
CA LYS A 440 -2.78 14.84 34.04
C LYS A 440 -3.93 13.94 33.55
N THR A 441 -4.89 14.49 32.80
CA THR A 441 -5.95 13.70 32.15
C THR A 441 -5.66 13.46 30.67
N ARG A 442 -4.70 14.16 30.07
CA ARG A 442 -4.17 13.86 28.72
C ARG A 442 -3.01 12.85 28.77
N ILE A 443 -2.26 12.85 29.85
CA ILE A 443 -1.15 11.94 30.13
C ILE A 443 -1.22 11.55 31.60
N THR A 444 -1.37 10.26 31.88
CA THR A 444 -1.22 9.67 33.22
C THR A 444 -0.01 8.72 33.17
N PHE A 445 0.43 8.27 34.34
CA PHE A 445 1.42 7.21 34.44
C PHE A 445 0.71 5.90 34.82
N ASP A 446 1.22 4.77 34.36
CA ASP A 446 0.84 3.44 34.86
C ASP A 446 1.55 3.13 36.20
N LYS A 447 1.40 1.89 36.68
CA LYS A 447 1.95 1.46 37.98
C LYS A 447 3.48 1.38 37.99
N ASP A 448 4.09 1.21 36.83
CA ASP A 448 5.53 1.05 36.63
C ASP A 448 6.18 2.38 36.18
N GLY A 449 5.38 3.45 36.06
CA GLY A 449 5.83 4.80 35.76
C GLY A 449 5.85 5.17 34.27
N ASN A 450 5.28 4.36 33.38
CA ASN A 450 5.23 4.68 31.96
C ASN A 450 4.12 5.71 31.66
N PRO A 451 4.39 6.78 30.88
CA PRO A 451 3.40 7.79 30.55
C PRO A 451 2.40 7.29 29.48
N ILE A 452 1.23 6.85 29.90
CA ILE A 452 0.07 6.62 29.03
C ILE A 452 -0.38 7.97 28.45
N THR A 453 0.12 8.31 27.27
CA THR A 453 -0.33 9.49 26.51
C THR A 453 -1.72 9.27 25.92
N LYS A 454 -2.46 10.34 25.62
CA LYS A 454 -3.91 10.32 25.34
C LYS A 454 -4.79 9.85 26.52
N ALA A 455 -4.24 9.58 27.72
CA ALA A 455 -4.89 8.99 28.92
C ALA A 455 -6.43 8.96 28.99
N ALA A 456 -7.13 10.09 29.09
CA ALA A 456 -8.60 10.11 29.18
C ALA A 456 -9.30 9.83 27.83
N PHE A 457 -8.71 10.23 26.70
CA PHE A 457 -9.17 9.80 25.38
C PHE A 457 -8.91 8.31 25.18
N ARG A 458 -7.77 7.77 25.63
CA ARG A 458 -7.57 6.32 25.73
C ARG A 458 -8.59 5.68 26.67
N LYS A 459 -8.95 6.27 27.81
CA LYS A 459 -9.97 5.70 28.71
C LYS A 459 -11.39 5.73 28.12
N ALA A 460 -11.76 6.76 27.36
CA ALA A 460 -13.06 6.88 26.70
C ALA A 460 -13.12 6.13 25.35
N ALA A 461 -11.99 6.03 24.66
CA ALA A 461 -11.85 5.14 23.53
C ALA A 461 -11.80 3.69 24.02
N SER A 462 -11.24 3.40 25.21
CA SER A 462 -11.35 2.15 26.03
C SER A 462 -12.71 1.98 26.69
N SER A 463 -13.69 2.67 26.11
CA SER A 463 -15.11 2.36 26.11
C SER A 463 -15.73 2.37 24.69
N GLN A 464 -14.94 2.10 23.60
CA GLN A 464 -15.32 2.25 22.15
C GLN A 464 -14.54 1.51 20.98
N VAL A 465 -13.34 0.85 21.06
CA VAL A 465 -12.85 -0.13 19.98
C VAL A 465 -12.37 -1.70 20.07
N PRO A 466 -11.49 -2.55 20.85
CA PRO A 466 -10.46 -2.69 22.04
C PRO A 466 -9.12 -1.94 22.41
N LYS A 467 -8.86 -1.71 23.72
CA LYS A 467 -7.74 -0.98 24.42
C LYS A 467 -6.32 -1.25 23.94
N VAL A 468 -5.95 -2.51 23.68
CA VAL A 468 -4.62 -2.81 23.15
C VAL A 468 -4.40 -2.14 21.77
N VAL A 469 -5.49 -1.81 21.07
CA VAL A 469 -5.55 -0.99 19.85
C VAL A 469 -5.61 0.52 20.16
N ALA A 470 -6.14 0.95 21.32
CA ALA A 470 -5.91 2.31 21.86
C ALA A 470 -4.42 2.63 22.04
N ASP A 471 -3.68 1.56 22.32
CA ASP A 471 -2.31 1.59 22.79
C ASP A 471 -1.24 1.39 21.68
N LYS A 472 -1.64 1.02 20.44
CA LYS A 472 -0.81 0.64 19.24
C LYS A 472 -0.58 1.78 18.19
N GLU A 473 0.08 1.47 17.05
CA GLU A 473 0.61 2.41 16.00
C GLU A 473 0.13 2.07 14.53
N LYS A 474 0.87 2.18 13.37
CA LYS A 474 0.51 1.71 11.95
C LYS A 474 1.50 2.12 10.78
N LEU A 475 1.69 1.36 9.65
CA LEU A 475 2.47 1.73 8.39
C LEU A 475 1.72 1.77 7.03
N GLY A 476 2.10 0.91 6.06
CA GLY A 476 1.99 1.05 4.60
C GLY A 476 3.01 0.13 3.86
N PHE A 477 3.02 0.19 2.52
CA PHE A 477 3.53 -0.87 1.62
C PHE A 477 4.63 -0.42 0.64
N PRO A 478 5.47 -1.34 0.10
CA PRO A 478 6.44 -1.07 -0.97
C PRO A 478 5.90 -1.27 -2.41
N SER A 479 6.49 -0.60 -3.41
CA SER A 479 6.14 -0.75 -4.84
C SER A 479 7.27 -0.22 -5.76
N PRO A 480 7.50 -0.76 -6.98
CA PRO A 480 8.58 -0.33 -7.88
C PRO A 480 8.37 1.01 -8.62
N ILE A 481 7.25 1.72 -8.40
CA ILE A 481 6.88 2.94 -9.15
C ILE A 481 7.96 4.04 -9.12
N ALA A 482 8.72 4.18 -8.03
CA ALA A 482 9.82 5.14 -7.92
C ALA A 482 11.04 4.80 -8.81
N GLN A 483 11.07 3.62 -9.44
CA GLN A 483 11.99 3.29 -10.52
C GLN A 483 11.38 3.68 -11.87
N TRP A 484 10.13 3.28 -12.13
CA TRP A 484 9.44 3.58 -13.38
C TRP A 484 9.32 5.09 -13.64
N ILE A 485 8.99 5.93 -12.65
CA ILE A 485 8.91 7.40 -12.83
C ILE A 485 10.19 7.99 -13.47
N LYS A 486 11.35 7.33 -13.32
CA LYS A 486 12.63 7.77 -13.92
C LYS A 486 12.83 7.38 -15.39
N GLU A 487 12.03 6.47 -15.96
CA GLU A 487 12.11 6.14 -17.37
C GLU A 487 11.51 7.27 -18.24
N PRO A 488 12.20 7.76 -19.29
CA PRO A 488 11.76 8.91 -20.08
C PRO A 488 10.33 8.80 -20.63
N LYS A 489 9.88 7.58 -20.98
CA LYS A 489 8.53 7.34 -21.52
C LYS A 489 7.41 7.52 -20.49
N TYR A 490 7.66 7.30 -19.20
CA TYR A 490 6.67 7.53 -18.14
C TYR A 490 6.78 8.94 -17.57
N HIS A 491 7.99 9.51 -17.48
CA HIS A 491 8.20 10.92 -17.16
C HIS A 491 7.39 11.83 -18.08
N ALA A 492 7.46 11.61 -19.41
CA ALA A 492 6.70 12.38 -20.39
C ALA A 492 5.17 12.29 -20.19
N LYS A 493 4.63 11.13 -19.78
CA LYS A 493 3.19 10.97 -19.47
C LYS A 493 2.78 11.79 -18.23
N ILE A 494 3.67 11.92 -17.24
CA ILE A 494 3.42 12.71 -16.02
C ILE A 494 3.50 14.22 -16.35
N GLU A 495 4.50 14.63 -17.12
CA GLU A 495 4.69 15.99 -17.61
C GLU A 495 3.50 16.47 -18.46
N GLU A 496 3.01 15.64 -19.40
CA GLU A 496 1.79 15.92 -20.17
C GLU A 496 0.56 16.12 -19.25
N ALA A 497 0.41 15.28 -18.22
CA ALA A 497 -0.69 15.40 -17.26
C ALA A 497 -0.60 16.70 -16.43
N PHE A 498 0.59 17.07 -15.96
CA PHE A 498 0.84 18.32 -15.22
C PHE A 498 0.63 19.57 -16.08
N HIS A 499 0.95 19.49 -17.37
CA HIS A 499 0.73 20.58 -18.34
C HIS A 499 -0.68 20.61 -18.94
N SER A 500 -1.59 19.74 -18.52
CA SER A 500 -2.99 19.75 -18.98
C SER A 500 -3.78 21.00 -18.52
N ASP A 501 -4.81 21.39 -19.29
CA ASP A 501 -5.72 22.49 -18.91
C ASP A 501 -6.45 22.23 -17.58
N ILE A 502 -6.66 20.96 -17.23
CA ILE A 502 -7.27 20.54 -15.96
C ILE A 502 -6.28 20.76 -14.81
N ALA A 503 -5.02 20.36 -14.95
CA ALA A 503 -4.00 20.64 -13.95
C ALA A 503 -3.79 22.16 -13.79
N LYS A 504 -3.65 22.89 -14.90
CA LYS A 504 -3.54 24.37 -14.96
C LYS A 504 -4.73 25.11 -14.35
N LYS A 505 -5.88 24.46 -14.14
CA LYS A 505 -7.03 25.04 -13.44
C LYS A 505 -6.90 25.00 -11.91
N PHE A 506 -6.30 23.95 -11.35
CA PHE A 506 -6.27 23.69 -9.91
C PHE A 506 -4.89 23.87 -9.27
N PHE A 507 -3.82 23.70 -10.04
CA PHE A 507 -2.45 23.65 -9.54
C PHE A 507 -1.53 24.71 -10.15
N ASN A 508 -0.39 24.93 -9.50
CA ASN A 508 0.75 25.67 -10.03
C ASN A 508 1.71 24.70 -10.72
N VAL A 509 1.81 24.76 -12.05
CA VAL A 509 2.54 23.74 -12.85
C VAL A 509 4.05 23.81 -12.59
N ASP A 510 4.62 25.00 -12.49
CA ASP A 510 6.05 25.23 -12.24
C ASP A 510 6.53 24.52 -10.93
N GLU A 511 5.65 24.41 -9.94
CA GLU A 511 5.92 23.73 -8.66
C GLU A 511 5.72 22.20 -8.75
N LEU A 512 4.85 21.72 -9.64
CA LEU A 512 4.73 20.29 -9.95
C LEU A 512 5.96 19.79 -10.73
N ASP A 513 6.41 20.58 -11.72
CA ASP A 513 7.62 20.31 -12.49
C ASP A 513 8.88 20.32 -11.61
N TYR A 514 8.96 21.24 -10.63
CA TYR A 514 10.00 21.24 -9.61
C TYR A 514 10.03 19.93 -8.80
N ILE A 515 8.86 19.45 -8.35
CA ILE A 515 8.75 18.22 -7.54
C ILE A 515 9.11 16.98 -8.38
N LEU A 516 8.69 16.93 -9.64
CA LEU A 516 9.09 15.87 -10.57
C LEU A 516 10.61 15.87 -10.78
N LYS A 517 11.20 17.05 -10.98
CA LYS A 517 12.65 17.23 -11.13
C LYS A 517 13.44 16.79 -9.89
N GLU A 518 13.04 17.15 -8.67
CA GLU A 518 13.72 16.69 -7.45
C GLU A 518 13.68 15.16 -7.28
N HIS A 519 12.68 14.47 -7.84
CA HIS A 519 12.64 13.01 -7.85
C HIS A 519 13.76 12.40 -8.75
N MET A 520 14.22 13.16 -9.74
CA MET A 520 15.24 12.73 -10.71
C MET A 520 16.67 12.99 -10.20
N GLU A 521 16.93 14.13 -9.53
CA GLU A 521 18.28 14.63 -9.22
C GLU A 521 19.08 13.86 -8.14
N ASP A 522 18.51 12.88 -7.43
CA ASP A 522 19.26 11.97 -6.54
C ASP A 522 20.20 11.04 -7.37
N ARG A 523 21.41 11.52 -7.74
CA ARG A 523 22.48 10.81 -8.49
C ARG A 523 23.17 9.70 -7.69
N ILE A 524 22.38 8.79 -7.12
CA ILE A 524 22.82 7.79 -6.13
C ILE A 524 22.50 6.38 -6.63
N ILE A 525 23.53 5.53 -6.71
CA ILE A 525 23.41 4.11 -7.05
C ILE A 525 23.81 3.28 -5.82
N MET A 526 23.10 2.17 -5.56
CA MET A 526 23.35 1.28 -4.43
C MET A 526 23.68 -0.14 -4.90
N LEU A 527 24.95 -0.53 -4.79
CA LEU A 527 25.46 -1.88 -5.05
C LEU A 527 25.46 -2.67 -3.73
N SER A 528 24.35 -3.35 -3.44
CA SER A 528 24.14 -4.06 -2.17
C SER A 528 23.66 -5.49 -2.40
N GLY A 529 24.34 -6.46 -1.78
CA GLY A 529 24.14 -7.89 -2.04
C GLY A 529 25.17 -8.46 -3.02
N GLU A 530 24.99 -9.72 -3.44
CA GLU A 530 25.89 -10.39 -4.38
C GLU A 530 25.74 -9.81 -5.81
N ILE A 531 26.86 -9.61 -6.50
CA ILE A 531 26.90 -9.10 -7.87
C ILE A 531 26.48 -10.22 -8.83
N GLN A 532 25.31 -10.06 -9.43
CA GLN A 532 24.72 -10.95 -10.43
C GLN A 532 24.37 -10.15 -11.70
N ASP A 533 24.05 -10.84 -12.80
CA ASP A 533 23.82 -10.19 -14.11
C ASP A 533 22.65 -9.18 -14.11
N ASP A 534 21.58 -9.44 -13.36
CA ASP A 534 20.44 -8.52 -13.23
C ASP A 534 20.83 -7.23 -12.49
N MET A 535 21.59 -7.37 -11.39
CA MET A 535 22.14 -6.25 -10.63
C MET A 535 23.11 -5.42 -11.48
N ALA A 536 23.99 -6.09 -12.24
CA ALA A 536 24.92 -5.41 -13.12
C ALA A 536 24.21 -4.61 -14.22
N ASN A 537 23.26 -5.22 -14.94
CA ASN A 537 22.46 -4.53 -15.94
C ASN A 537 21.72 -3.31 -15.36
N ALA A 538 21.15 -3.43 -14.15
CA ALA A 538 20.49 -2.32 -13.48
C ALA A 538 21.46 -1.18 -13.10
N VAL A 539 22.68 -1.50 -12.65
CA VAL A 539 23.72 -0.50 -12.31
C VAL A 539 24.26 0.18 -13.57
N ILE A 540 24.52 -0.57 -14.64
CA ILE A 540 24.99 -0.07 -15.93
C ILE A 540 23.97 0.90 -16.54
N ALA A 541 22.68 0.54 -16.53
CA ALA A 541 21.61 1.42 -17.00
C ALA A 541 21.52 2.72 -16.20
N GLN A 542 21.70 2.68 -14.87
CA GLN A 542 21.73 3.89 -14.03
C GLN A 542 22.97 4.75 -14.29
N LEU A 543 24.15 4.17 -14.48
CA LEU A 543 25.37 4.91 -14.81
C LEU A 543 25.23 5.69 -16.13
N LEU A 544 24.83 5.00 -17.20
CA LEU A 544 24.61 5.59 -18.53
C LEU A 544 23.52 6.67 -18.52
N PHE A 545 22.44 6.44 -17.77
CA PHE A 545 21.32 7.39 -17.65
C PHE A 545 21.72 8.67 -16.90
N LEU A 546 22.44 8.55 -15.78
CA LEU A 546 22.88 9.71 -15.00
C LEU A 546 23.95 10.52 -15.74
N ASP A 547 24.87 9.87 -16.46
CA ASP A 547 25.82 10.57 -17.33
C ASP A 547 25.10 11.37 -18.43
N ALA A 548 24.14 10.74 -19.12
CA ALA A 548 23.36 11.38 -20.18
C ALA A 548 22.43 12.51 -19.70
N GLN A 549 22.11 12.59 -18.39
CA GLN A 549 21.37 13.72 -17.81
C GLN A 549 22.25 14.94 -17.56
N ASP A 550 23.44 14.72 -16.99
CA ASP A 550 24.34 15.76 -16.48
C ASP A 550 25.73 15.14 -16.29
N SER A 551 26.55 15.22 -17.34
CA SER A 551 27.88 14.59 -17.39
C SER A 551 28.93 15.32 -16.54
N ASP A 552 28.63 16.53 -16.06
CA ASP A 552 29.56 17.39 -15.31
C ASP A 552 29.44 17.17 -13.79
N LYS A 553 28.54 16.28 -13.33
CA LYS A 553 28.30 15.96 -11.92
C LYS A 553 28.62 14.51 -11.57
N ASP A 554 29.27 14.32 -10.43
CA ASP A 554 29.55 13.01 -9.85
C ASP A 554 28.33 12.09 -9.73
N ILE A 555 28.59 10.78 -9.82
CA ILE A 555 27.64 9.71 -9.51
C ILE A 555 28.12 8.99 -8.25
N TYR A 556 27.26 8.92 -7.22
CA TYR A 556 27.62 8.31 -5.93
C TYR A 556 27.26 6.82 -5.92
N LEU A 557 28.25 5.94 -6.11
CA LEU A 557 28.12 4.48 -6.05
C LEU A 557 28.41 3.97 -4.63
N TYR A 558 27.36 3.70 -3.87
CA TYR A 558 27.46 3.12 -2.53
C TYR A 558 27.58 1.59 -2.60
N ILE A 559 28.55 1.03 -1.87
CA ILE A 559 28.92 -0.39 -1.95
C ILE A 559 28.72 -1.08 -0.59
N ASN A 560 27.98 -2.19 -0.59
CA ASN A 560 27.87 -3.13 0.52
C ASN A 560 27.65 -4.55 -0.01
N SER A 561 28.71 -5.19 -0.50
CA SER A 561 28.65 -6.41 -1.31
C SER A 561 29.79 -7.40 -0.97
N PRO A 562 29.50 -8.72 -0.91
CA PRO A 562 30.52 -9.77 -0.84
C PRO A 562 31.27 -10.00 -2.16
N GLY A 563 30.96 -9.24 -3.22
CA GLY A 563 31.37 -9.53 -4.59
C GLY A 563 30.32 -10.41 -5.28
N GLY A 564 30.75 -11.22 -6.25
CA GLY A 564 29.87 -12.07 -7.05
C GLY A 564 30.51 -12.40 -8.40
N VAL A 565 29.70 -12.49 -9.46
CA VAL A 565 30.12 -12.86 -10.80
C VAL A 565 31.08 -11.82 -11.40
N ILE A 566 32.25 -12.30 -11.86
CA ILE A 566 33.35 -11.45 -12.33
C ILE A 566 32.97 -10.69 -13.61
N THR A 567 32.36 -11.34 -14.59
CA THR A 567 31.97 -10.70 -15.87
C THR A 567 30.95 -9.58 -15.66
N SER A 568 29.97 -9.79 -14.80
CA SER A 568 28.95 -8.80 -14.45
C SER A 568 29.57 -7.62 -13.69
N GLY A 569 30.51 -7.88 -12.78
CA GLY A 569 31.29 -6.82 -12.13
C GLY A 569 32.21 -6.06 -13.09
N MET A 570 32.83 -6.73 -14.06
CA MET A 570 33.65 -6.09 -15.09
C MET A 570 32.81 -5.20 -16.03
N ALA A 571 31.59 -5.61 -16.38
CA ALA A 571 30.69 -4.76 -17.16
C ALA A 571 30.29 -3.47 -16.42
N ILE A 572 30.17 -3.51 -15.07
CA ILE A 572 30.04 -2.29 -14.25
C ILE A 572 31.33 -1.46 -14.32
N TYR A 573 32.50 -2.07 -14.12
CA TYR A 573 33.81 -1.39 -14.19
C TYR A 573 34.04 -0.69 -15.54
N ASP A 574 33.81 -1.38 -16.65
CA ASP A 574 33.97 -0.83 -18.00
C ASP A 574 33.00 0.34 -18.21
N THR A 575 31.77 0.23 -17.71
CA THR A 575 30.79 1.33 -17.77
C THR A 575 31.22 2.53 -16.92
N MET A 576 31.76 2.32 -15.72
CA MET A 576 32.29 3.40 -14.86
C MET A 576 33.45 4.17 -15.51
N ASN A 577 34.19 3.55 -16.44
CA ASN A 577 35.30 4.17 -17.18
C ASN A 577 34.91 4.62 -18.61
N PHE A 578 33.68 4.34 -19.05
CA PHE A 578 33.16 4.70 -20.37
C PHE A 578 32.36 6.02 -20.35
N ILE A 579 31.68 6.31 -19.23
CA ILE A 579 30.93 7.55 -19.02
C ILE A 579 31.84 8.75 -18.74
N HIS A 580 31.32 9.97 -18.91
CA HIS A 580 32.07 11.20 -18.64
C HIS A 580 32.00 11.63 -17.16
N ALA A 581 30.89 11.36 -16.48
CA ALA A 581 30.69 11.68 -15.07
C ALA A 581 31.58 10.84 -14.12
N ASP A 582 32.32 11.51 -13.24
CA ASP A 582 33.14 10.87 -12.20
C ASP A 582 32.30 9.96 -11.28
N VAL A 583 32.68 8.68 -11.17
CA VAL A 583 32.02 7.75 -10.24
C VAL A 583 32.73 7.77 -8.87
N GLN A 584 32.10 8.42 -7.89
CA GLN A 584 32.53 8.40 -6.49
C GLN A 584 32.07 7.10 -5.82
N THR A 585 33.02 6.25 -5.42
CA THR A 585 32.75 4.99 -4.69
C THR A 585 32.74 5.20 -3.18
N ILE A 586 31.75 4.63 -2.48
CA ILE A 586 31.62 4.75 -1.01
C ILE A 586 31.25 3.39 -0.41
N VAL A 587 32.21 2.70 0.21
CA VAL A 587 31.95 1.46 0.95
C VAL A 587 31.26 1.79 2.28
N MET A 588 30.13 1.15 2.57
CA MET A 588 29.36 1.37 3.82
C MET A 588 29.48 0.23 4.83
N GLY A 589 29.61 -1.01 4.36
CA GLY A 589 29.75 -2.20 5.21
C GLY A 589 30.93 -3.04 4.76
N MET A 590 30.74 -3.87 3.74
CA MET A 590 31.83 -4.65 3.14
C MET A 590 31.94 -4.38 1.63
N ALA A 591 33.17 -4.37 1.12
CA ALA A 591 33.47 -4.55 -0.29
C ALA A 591 34.47 -5.70 -0.43
N ALA A 592 33.97 -6.90 -0.74
CA ALA A 592 34.75 -8.13 -0.85
C ALA A 592 34.86 -8.58 -2.32
N SER A 593 35.93 -9.31 -2.66
CA SER A 593 36.09 -9.92 -3.99
C SER A 593 35.87 -8.89 -5.11
N MET A 594 35.03 -9.16 -6.11
CA MET A 594 34.76 -8.23 -7.22
C MET A 594 34.22 -6.85 -6.77
N ALA A 595 33.61 -6.75 -5.59
CA ALA A 595 33.18 -5.46 -5.03
C ALA A 595 34.36 -4.62 -4.49
N SER A 596 35.47 -5.24 -4.06
CA SER A 596 36.70 -4.51 -3.69
C SER A 596 37.39 -3.91 -4.92
N VAL A 597 37.37 -4.63 -6.04
CA VAL A 597 37.84 -4.14 -7.34
C VAL A 597 37.04 -2.89 -7.73
N LEU A 598 35.69 -2.99 -7.74
CA LEU A 598 34.82 -1.86 -8.03
C LEU A 598 35.02 -0.67 -7.07
N ALA A 599 35.10 -0.92 -5.76
CA ALA A 599 35.37 0.13 -4.76
C ALA A 599 36.68 0.88 -5.06
N SER A 600 37.73 0.14 -5.45
CA SER A 600 39.03 0.71 -5.79
C SER A 600 39.09 1.42 -7.16
N SER A 601 38.06 1.24 -7.99
CA SER A 601 37.98 1.73 -9.38
C SER A 601 37.13 3.00 -9.55
N GLY A 602 36.67 3.62 -8.46
CA GLY A 602 36.08 4.96 -8.52
C GLY A 602 37.12 6.02 -8.92
N ALA A 603 36.66 7.21 -9.28
CA ALA A 603 37.52 8.32 -9.70
C ALA A 603 38.60 8.62 -8.63
N LYS A 604 39.87 8.79 -9.06
CA LYS A 604 41.01 8.94 -8.15
C LYS A 604 40.86 10.22 -7.29
N GLY A 605 40.96 10.07 -5.98
CA GLY A 605 40.67 11.12 -5.00
C GLY A 605 39.21 11.17 -4.55
N LYS A 606 38.33 10.33 -5.11
CA LYS A 606 36.89 10.24 -4.82
C LYS A 606 36.45 8.84 -4.35
N ARG A 607 37.38 7.96 -3.96
CA ARG A 607 37.09 6.61 -3.43
C ARG A 607 37.11 6.62 -1.91
N PHE A 608 36.07 6.11 -1.25
CA PHE A 608 35.92 6.23 0.20
C PHE A 608 35.34 4.99 0.90
N ALA A 609 35.50 4.93 2.22
CA ALA A 609 34.79 4.01 3.10
C ALA A 609 34.28 4.70 4.38
N LEU A 610 33.33 4.07 5.09
CA LEU A 610 32.92 4.47 6.43
C LEU A 610 33.86 3.86 7.50
N PRO A 611 33.92 4.39 8.74
CA PRO A 611 35.01 4.08 9.70
C PRO A 611 35.04 2.65 10.25
N HIS A 612 34.02 1.85 9.97
CA HIS A 612 33.91 0.44 10.37
C HIS A 612 33.67 -0.48 9.18
N SER A 613 33.86 0.03 7.96
CA SER A 613 33.78 -0.79 6.76
C SER A 613 35.04 -1.64 6.58
N GLN A 614 34.89 -2.76 5.88
CA GLN A 614 35.99 -3.65 5.51
C GLN A 614 36.09 -3.78 4.00
N ILE A 615 37.33 -3.81 3.50
CA ILE A 615 37.64 -4.10 2.09
C ILE A 615 38.44 -5.40 2.08
N MET A 616 37.93 -6.43 1.42
CA MET A 616 38.57 -7.74 1.35
C MET A 616 39.01 -8.04 -0.08
N ILE A 617 40.32 -8.24 -0.24
CA ILE A 617 40.94 -8.69 -1.49
C ILE A 617 41.32 -10.17 -1.37
N HIS A 618 41.03 -10.94 -2.42
CA HIS A 618 41.39 -12.36 -2.55
C HIS A 618 41.36 -12.78 -4.02
N GLN A 619 41.90 -13.95 -4.33
CA GLN A 619 41.89 -14.50 -5.68
C GLN A 619 40.48 -14.98 -6.10
N PRO A 620 40.15 -14.94 -7.40
CA PRO A 620 38.93 -15.52 -7.95
C PRO A 620 38.66 -16.95 -7.49
N SER A 621 37.51 -17.16 -6.85
CA SER A 621 36.98 -18.48 -6.54
C SER A 621 36.47 -19.16 -7.81
N GLY A 622 37.02 -20.31 -8.16
CA GLY A 622 36.60 -21.09 -9.32
C GLY A 622 37.00 -22.56 -9.20
N GLY A 623 36.34 -23.41 -9.99
CA GLY A 623 36.61 -24.84 -10.05
C GLY A 623 36.19 -25.41 -11.40
N ALA A 624 36.77 -26.54 -11.78
CA ALA A 624 36.54 -27.17 -13.08
C ALA A 624 36.29 -28.67 -12.93
N GLN A 625 35.32 -29.19 -13.68
CA GLN A 625 35.00 -30.60 -13.82
C GLN A 625 34.60 -30.86 -15.27
N GLY A 626 35.02 -31.98 -15.85
CA GLY A 626 34.82 -32.29 -17.27
C GLY A 626 35.94 -33.16 -17.82
N GLN A 627 36.10 -33.16 -19.14
CA GLN A 627 37.26 -33.75 -19.82
C GLN A 627 38.54 -32.93 -19.54
N GLN A 628 39.70 -33.53 -19.77
CA GLN A 628 41.00 -32.89 -19.55
C GLN A 628 41.12 -31.52 -20.25
N THR A 629 40.61 -31.42 -21.48
CA THR A 629 40.58 -30.19 -22.28
C THR A 629 39.68 -29.10 -21.69
N GLU A 630 38.51 -29.48 -21.17
CA GLU A 630 37.56 -28.55 -20.52
C GLU A 630 38.14 -28.01 -19.21
N ILE A 631 38.79 -28.89 -18.43
CA ILE A 631 39.51 -28.51 -17.20
C ILE A 631 40.68 -27.58 -17.51
N GLU A 632 41.45 -27.85 -18.58
CA GLU A 632 42.57 -26.99 -19.01
C GLU A 632 42.10 -25.61 -19.47
N ILE A 633 40.97 -25.52 -20.18
CA ILE A 633 40.36 -24.25 -20.61
C ILE A 633 39.87 -23.45 -19.40
N ALA A 634 39.10 -24.07 -18.51
CA ALA A 634 38.58 -23.42 -17.30
C ALA A 634 39.71 -22.93 -16.38
N ALA A 635 40.77 -23.73 -16.19
CA ALA A 635 41.94 -23.32 -15.42
C ALA A 635 42.67 -22.12 -16.04
N LYS A 636 42.79 -22.05 -17.37
CA LYS A 636 43.38 -20.90 -18.07
C LYS A 636 42.57 -19.62 -17.88
N GLU A 637 41.25 -19.70 -17.98
CA GLU A 637 40.39 -18.52 -17.79
C GLU A 637 40.31 -18.06 -16.32
N ILE A 638 40.37 -18.99 -15.34
CA ILE A 638 40.53 -18.62 -13.91
C ILE A 638 41.86 -17.88 -13.68
N LEU A 639 42.97 -18.39 -14.23
CA LEU A 639 44.28 -17.74 -14.13
C LEU A 639 44.30 -16.37 -14.85
N ARG A 640 43.62 -16.25 -15.98
CA ARG A 640 43.46 -14.99 -16.72
C ARG A 640 42.66 -13.96 -15.94
N ALA A 641 41.52 -14.36 -15.35
CA ALA A 641 40.71 -13.51 -14.49
C ALA A 641 41.49 -13.07 -13.24
N ARG A 642 42.23 -13.98 -12.58
CA ARG A 642 43.11 -13.65 -11.45
C ARG A 642 44.17 -12.63 -11.85
N LYS A 643 44.82 -12.84 -13.00
CA LYS A 643 45.83 -11.90 -13.51
C LYS A 643 45.24 -10.51 -13.72
N MET A 644 44.14 -10.41 -14.46
CA MET A 644 43.45 -9.16 -14.77
C MET A 644 43.02 -8.40 -13.50
N ILE A 645 42.39 -9.10 -12.54
CA ILE A 645 41.96 -8.50 -11.27
C ILE A 645 43.15 -7.99 -10.46
N ASN A 646 44.27 -8.73 -10.43
CA ASN A 646 45.46 -8.31 -9.70
C ASN A 646 46.20 -7.16 -10.38
N GLU A 647 46.21 -7.09 -11.72
CA GLU A 647 46.72 -5.94 -12.49
C GLU A 647 45.89 -4.69 -12.19
N LEU A 648 44.55 -4.77 -12.23
CA LEU A 648 43.64 -3.66 -11.86
C LEU A 648 43.80 -3.22 -10.40
N LEU A 649 43.88 -4.16 -9.45
CA LEU A 649 44.10 -3.82 -8.04
C LEU A 649 45.47 -3.17 -7.80
N ALA A 650 46.51 -3.55 -8.56
CA ALA A 650 47.83 -2.90 -8.50
C ALA A 650 47.79 -1.46 -9.04
N GLU A 651 47.14 -1.22 -10.18
CA GLU A 651 46.97 0.12 -10.76
C GLU A 651 46.08 1.04 -9.90
N ASN A 652 45.00 0.48 -9.34
CA ASN A 652 44.10 1.20 -8.45
C ASN A 652 44.77 1.57 -7.12
N SER A 653 45.57 0.67 -6.55
CA SER A 653 46.26 0.90 -5.27
C SER A 653 47.62 1.62 -5.38
N GLY A 654 48.27 1.57 -6.54
CA GLY A 654 49.66 1.99 -6.69
C GLY A 654 50.68 1.01 -6.08
N GLN A 655 50.25 -0.16 -5.62
CA GLN A 655 51.14 -1.19 -5.07
C GLN A 655 51.82 -2.00 -6.18
N PRO A 656 53.06 -2.51 -5.96
CA PRO A 656 53.69 -3.43 -6.91
C PRO A 656 52.83 -4.69 -7.12
N LEU A 657 52.72 -5.17 -8.37
CA LEU A 657 51.91 -6.35 -8.71
C LEU A 657 52.31 -7.60 -7.89
N GLU A 658 53.60 -7.78 -7.58
CA GLU A 658 54.08 -8.85 -6.70
C GLU A 658 53.52 -8.78 -5.27
N ARG A 659 53.29 -7.56 -4.75
CA ARG A 659 52.63 -7.37 -3.46
C ARG A 659 51.17 -7.80 -3.56
N VAL A 660 50.45 -7.32 -4.58
CA VAL A 660 49.03 -7.66 -4.79
C VAL A 660 48.84 -9.16 -5.03
N ASN A 661 49.72 -9.80 -5.80
CA ASN A 661 49.70 -11.24 -6.05
C ASN A 661 49.80 -12.08 -4.77
N ARG A 662 50.68 -11.68 -3.85
CA ARG A 662 50.82 -12.29 -2.52
C ARG A 662 49.64 -11.98 -1.62
N ASP A 663 49.24 -10.70 -1.57
CA ASP A 663 48.21 -10.17 -0.67
C ASP A 663 46.78 -10.56 -1.11
N THR A 664 46.62 -11.22 -2.27
CA THR A 664 45.37 -11.83 -2.77
C THR A 664 45.37 -13.36 -2.74
N GLU A 665 46.47 -14.03 -2.37
CA GLU A 665 46.55 -15.50 -2.38
C GLU A 665 45.54 -16.17 -1.43
N ARG A 666 45.04 -15.43 -0.44
CA ARG A 666 43.99 -15.80 0.53
C ARG A 666 43.15 -14.57 0.85
N ASP A 667 42.03 -14.76 1.54
CA ASP A 667 41.25 -13.68 2.15
C ASP A 667 42.13 -12.71 2.95
N ASN A 668 42.19 -11.46 2.50
CA ASN A 668 42.91 -10.39 3.16
C ASN A 668 41.94 -9.25 3.48
N TYR A 669 41.42 -9.26 4.72
CA TYR A 669 40.47 -8.28 5.23
C TYR A 669 41.21 -7.04 5.75
N LEU A 670 41.06 -5.92 5.06
CA LEU A 670 41.58 -4.62 5.46
C LEU A 670 40.46 -3.81 6.12
N THR A 671 40.75 -3.17 7.25
CA THR A 671 39.90 -2.09 7.79
C THR A 671 39.92 -0.86 6.88
N ALA A 672 39.02 0.09 7.12
CA ALA A 672 38.97 1.35 6.36
C ALA A 672 40.30 2.12 6.40
N ASP A 673 40.99 2.19 7.55
CA ASP A 673 42.31 2.84 7.66
C ASP A 673 43.39 2.04 6.89
N GLU A 674 43.45 0.71 7.07
CA GLU A 674 44.41 -0.14 6.35
C GLU A 674 44.19 -0.14 4.83
N ALA A 675 42.96 0.05 4.36
CA ALA A 675 42.64 0.15 2.93
C ALA A 675 43.01 1.51 2.32
N VAL A 676 43.04 2.58 3.12
CA VAL A 676 43.66 3.87 2.73
C VAL A 676 45.18 3.71 2.65
N ASP A 677 45.82 3.11 3.66
CA ASP A 677 47.27 2.84 3.66
C ASP A 677 47.70 1.87 2.54
N TYR A 678 46.81 0.97 2.10
CA TYR A 678 47.01 0.13 0.92
C TYR A 678 46.87 0.92 -0.39
N GLY A 679 46.09 2.01 -0.39
CA GLY A 679 45.75 2.83 -1.58
C GLY A 679 44.50 2.38 -2.33
N LEU A 680 43.75 1.40 -1.81
CA LEU A 680 42.50 0.91 -2.42
C LEU A 680 41.38 1.97 -2.36
N ILE A 681 41.44 2.88 -1.39
CA ILE A 681 40.55 4.03 -1.25
C ILE A 681 41.37 5.28 -0.89
N ASP A 682 40.81 6.47 -1.11
CA ASP A 682 41.47 7.76 -0.94
C ASP A 682 41.18 8.42 0.42
N GLY A 683 40.25 7.88 1.22
CA GLY A 683 39.97 8.37 2.56
C GLY A 683 38.78 7.71 3.27
N ILE A 684 38.59 8.10 4.54
CA ILE A 684 37.47 7.66 5.38
C ILE A 684 36.48 8.81 5.57
N MET A 685 35.23 8.60 5.16
CA MET A 685 34.13 9.53 5.43
C MET A 685 33.61 9.33 6.85
N LYS A 686 33.61 10.40 7.65
CA LYS A 686 33.08 10.40 9.02
C LYS A 686 31.75 11.12 9.12
N ASN A 687 31.45 12.02 8.17
CA ASN A 687 30.18 12.74 8.05
C ASN A 687 29.73 12.81 6.57
N SER A 688 28.45 13.10 6.33
CA SER A 688 27.93 13.33 4.97
C SER A 688 28.41 14.63 4.32
N SER A 689 29.03 15.53 5.11
CA SER A 689 29.76 16.71 4.63
C SER A 689 31.06 16.40 3.91
N ASP A 690 31.56 15.16 4.03
CA ASP A 690 32.87 14.77 3.54
C ASP A 690 32.82 14.31 2.06
N LYS A 691 31.64 14.46 1.42
CA LYS A 691 31.46 14.38 -0.02
C LYS A 691 32.23 15.51 -0.71
N LYS A 692 32.80 15.20 -1.87
CA LYS A 692 33.40 16.18 -2.78
C LYS A 692 32.39 16.56 -3.86
#